data_AF-A0AAV4GM95-F1
#
_entry.id   AF-A0AAV4GM95-F1
#
_cell.length_a   1.000
_cell.length_b   1.000
_cell.length_c   1.000
_cell.angle_alpha   90.00
_cell.angle_beta   90.00
_cell.angle_gamma   90.00
#
_symmetry.space_group_name_H-M   'P 1'
#
loop_
_entity.id
_entity.type
_entity.pdbx_description
1 polymer ?
#
loop_
_entity_poly.entity_id
_entity_poly.type
_entity_poly.pdbx_seq_one_letter_code
_entity_poly.pdbx_strand_id
1 'polypeptide(L)'
;MKRISGSKRSTTRFIVESDPHAISKESLNFEIRSSHRRSSADKAVIPKLSIGRVHSHAPPTINFQVEKGRDTGKTPKQTFSKLLQGGNKLSFHDIRKSLNAKSRSMVLEYGLVPETCSQWKSEDVTRFTGEMWQHGSSRVTDTAINIPTEETCEVLWSEANSRAVLCGDLSLAALEDLWPWPWLSPDLNTLDYVSNEVRPTTFSFQEQLHVYPLLPLSHTLQSYIRSVKLLVRPERLRHIEKLLNNFEKTSGQGFQNDIIREFSTVNLSDDSMSMYWLPRLVPSVTQCLTRLEAPLANSAILFSAMWDLWPAREDSQIERAIVIIELVAEFARLVYSERLSVFKDDSGFPLCNHQFRKLFSSSKIPGIPSDATHCFFKTIYEPLKRSTPKHIVVVCRGQMFRLEIILDDFSTVTTQELRESLMEIVTTAEENSSTSVSGVGILTSIDRDEWSETRVHLMTLSENNRDCLQTLEECMFVLTLEHMKSRGTDRLVNEAVFADGCNRWYDKGLSFYMYQNGLLTVNVCSSIVDNSVVNTLLRFIHIRILEDAERWDDEVYRKSGRVSRCVSMEGLFHAKTLSQISELVLVQEEHSELDVPSASQSCTTHLRPLIFDLDDSLVKRILDAEMSFDCLSENLSSSLCQFQGFEIDLLEDRKINIDAFAHLALQLTFLKMYFRPPAVGSKVSIRRFYHAHFETMITTTAESLAWCNEMLKPDASVADKKRLFLEAAKKHAQQLEEVRSGLGCFHHLSALREIAAAAGDHSSVATLDTLSEQPAGSPESLDISCEGCETHDCLSVAVVVPPSVSSYGVGYVLAKSRALFSVCSWKSCPSTCAENFSWSLHTCLEQLQKLLYQS
;
A
#
# COMPACT_ATOMS: atom_id res chain seq x y z
N MET A 1 -25.62 43.54 -31.71
CA MET A 1 -24.96 44.51 -32.61
C MET A 1 -24.55 45.75 -31.82
N LYS A 2 -23.35 46.32 -32.07
CA LYS A 2 -22.85 47.67 -31.64
C LYS A 2 -22.69 47.90 -30.11
N ARG A 3 -21.65 48.60 -29.61
CA ARG A 3 -20.34 48.98 -30.19
C ARG A 3 -19.32 49.40 -29.09
N ILE A 4 -18.16 48.74 -29.10
CA ILE A 4 -16.77 49.18 -28.77
C ILE A 4 -16.54 50.59 -28.17
N SER A 5 -15.84 50.64 -27.02
CA SER A 5 -14.60 51.43 -26.78
C SER A 5 -13.92 50.93 -25.49
N GLY A 6 -12.59 50.86 -25.31
CA GLY A 6 -11.49 51.25 -26.20
C GLY A 6 -10.50 52.21 -25.52
N SER A 7 -9.64 51.72 -24.62
CA SER A 7 -8.53 52.49 -24.04
C SER A 7 -7.28 51.62 -23.86
N LYS A 8 -6.09 52.23 -24.02
CA LYS A 8 -4.78 51.57 -24.10
C LYS A 8 -3.82 52.11 -23.03
N ARG A 9 -2.92 51.23 -22.57
CA ARG A 9 -1.62 51.50 -21.91
C ARG A 9 -1.65 52.20 -20.53
N SER A 10 -1.05 51.53 -19.53
CA SER A 10 0.39 51.70 -19.31
C SER A 10 0.99 50.48 -18.60
N THR A 11 2.24 50.17 -18.93
CA THR A 11 3.04 49.14 -18.26
C THR A 11 3.98 49.80 -17.28
N THR A 12 4.02 49.33 -16.04
CA THR A 12 5.10 49.66 -15.09
C THR A 12 5.40 48.41 -14.27
N ARG A 13 6.39 47.63 -14.72
CA ARG A 13 7.00 46.58 -13.90
C ARG A 13 7.96 47.27 -12.93
N PHE A 14 7.75 47.11 -11.64
CA PHE A 14 8.81 47.34 -10.66
C PHE A 14 9.65 46.07 -10.58
N ILE A 15 10.90 46.18 -11.02
CA ILE A 15 11.95 45.21 -10.70
C ILE A 15 12.62 45.76 -9.45
N VAL A 16 12.70 44.95 -8.39
CA VAL A 16 13.54 45.21 -7.22
C VAL A 16 14.45 44.00 -7.08
N GLU A 17 15.67 44.16 -7.57
CA GLU A 17 16.80 43.29 -7.20
C GLU A 17 17.27 43.71 -5.81
N SER A 18 17.63 42.73 -4.96
CA SER A 18 18.27 42.98 -3.67
C SER A 18 19.37 41.95 -3.43
N ASP A 19 20.61 42.40 -3.59
CA ASP A 19 21.86 41.67 -3.40
C ASP A 19 22.11 41.32 -1.91
N PRO A 20 22.57 40.11 -1.53
CA PRO A 20 22.51 39.66 -0.14
C PRO A 20 23.85 39.74 0.61
N HIS A 21 24.27 40.91 1.08
CA HIS A 21 25.32 41.03 2.12
C HIS A 21 25.33 42.36 2.91
N ALA A 22 24.82 42.36 4.16
CA ALA A 22 25.27 43.28 5.23
C ALA A 22 24.73 42.91 6.65
N ILE A 23 25.65 42.59 7.59
CA ILE A 23 25.83 43.23 8.93
C ILE A 23 24.57 43.41 9.84
N SER A 24 24.52 43.06 11.15
CA SER A 24 25.49 42.54 12.14
C SER A 24 24.79 41.87 13.34
N LYS A 25 25.57 41.21 14.21
CA LYS A 25 25.19 40.82 15.58
C LYS A 25 24.83 42.06 16.43
N GLU A 26 23.80 41.95 17.28
CA GLU A 26 23.81 42.58 18.60
C GLU A 26 22.84 41.85 19.56
N SER A 27 23.22 41.75 20.83
CA SER A 27 22.54 40.98 21.87
C SER A 27 22.10 41.89 23.02
N LEU A 28 20.86 41.73 23.51
CA LEU A 28 20.41 42.48 24.68
C LEU A 28 19.38 41.69 25.52
N ASN A 29 19.71 41.53 26.81
CA ASN A 29 18.85 40.96 27.85
C ASN A 29 17.72 41.93 28.20
N PHE A 30 16.62 41.42 28.78
CA PHE A 30 15.75 42.22 29.65
C PHE A 30 15.34 41.49 30.92
N GLU A 31 15.53 42.16 32.06
CA GLU A 31 15.24 41.66 33.41
C GLU A 31 13.75 41.73 33.77
N ILE A 32 13.36 40.86 34.70
CA ILE A 32 12.08 40.90 35.39
C ILE A 32 12.08 42.03 36.42
N ARG A 33 11.04 42.89 36.43
CA ARG A 33 10.68 43.70 37.60
C ARG A 33 9.20 43.61 37.95
N SER A 34 8.95 43.19 39.19
CA SER A 34 7.64 43.10 39.80
C SER A 34 7.19 44.44 40.41
N SER A 35 5.88 44.65 40.48
CA SER A 35 5.29 45.58 41.46
C SER A 35 3.91 45.08 41.94
N HIS A 36 3.53 45.46 43.16
CA HIS A 36 2.38 44.93 43.91
C HIS A 36 1.61 46.08 44.58
N ARG A 37 0.26 46.00 44.60
CA ARG A 37 -0.70 46.54 45.60
C ARG A 37 -2.12 46.10 45.15
N ARG A 38 -2.83 45.20 45.86
CA ARG A 38 -3.74 45.41 47.03
C ARG A 38 -4.88 46.42 46.73
N SER A 39 -6.17 46.16 47.01
CA SER A 39 -6.77 45.41 48.14
C SER A 39 -8.26 44.94 47.94
N SER A 40 -8.68 43.88 48.67
CA SER A 40 -10.02 43.59 49.31
C SER A 40 -11.37 43.86 48.60
N ALA A 41 -12.50 43.17 48.79
CA ALA A 41 -12.97 41.87 49.35
C ALA A 41 -14.48 41.78 48.94
N ASP A 42 -15.15 40.64 48.68
CA ASP A 42 -15.61 39.62 49.64
C ASP A 42 -16.24 38.39 48.93
N LYS A 43 -16.15 37.22 49.59
CA LYS A 43 -16.84 35.90 49.46
C LYS A 43 -17.78 35.64 48.23
N ALA A 44 -17.37 34.81 47.25
CA ALA A 44 -17.53 33.33 47.14
C ALA A 44 -18.85 32.87 46.44
N VAL A 45 -19.14 31.64 45.96
CA VAL A 45 -18.59 30.26 46.09
C VAL A 45 -18.75 29.48 44.73
N ILE A 46 -18.35 28.18 44.67
CA ILE A 46 -18.56 27.13 43.61
C ILE A 46 -17.78 27.32 42.26
N PRO A 47 -17.44 26.26 41.50
CA PRO A 47 -16.04 25.83 41.41
C PRO A 47 -15.44 25.93 39.99
N LYS A 48 -14.18 26.35 39.89
CA LYS A 48 -13.42 26.28 38.62
C LYS A 48 -12.65 24.96 38.53
N LEU A 49 -12.96 24.14 37.52
CA LEU A 49 -11.95 23.22 36.98
C LEU A 49 -10.82 24.06 36.38
N SER A 50 -9.60 23.86 36.87
CA SER A 50 -8.40 24.46 36.28
C SER A 50 -7.90 23.61 35.13
N ILE A 51 -7.93 24.17 33.93
CA ILE A 51 -7.24 23.66 32.75
C ILE A 51 -5.73 23.58 33.06
N GLY A 52 -5.19 22.36 33.10
CA GLY A 52 -3.75 22.13 33.13
C GLY A 52 -3.20 22.10 31.70
N ARG A 53 -2.39 23.09 31.33
CA ARG A 53 -1.52 22.96 30.15
C ARG A 53 -0.46 21.89 30.45
N VAL A 54 -0.43 20.82 29.66
CA VAL A 54 0.68 19.86 29.70
C VAL A 54 1.85 20.49 28.92
N HIS A 55 2.92 20.82 29.64
CA HIS A 55 4.20 21.13 29.02
C HIS A 55 4.93 19.84 28.64
N SER A 56 5.78 19.94 27.63
CA SER A 56 6.71 18.91 27.16
C SER A 56 7.43 18.18 28.31
N HIS A 57 7.25 16.86 28.37
CA HIS A 57 8.13 15.99 29.14
C HIS A 57 9.27 15.49 28.24
N ALA A 58 10.50 15.86 28.62
CA ALA A 58 11.69 15.14 28.16
C ALA A 58 11.64 13.68 28.64
N PRO A 59 12.26 12.72 27.93
CA PRO A 59 12.25 11.33 28.34
C PRO A 59 12.94 11.14 29.72
N PRO A 60 12.45 10.22 30.57
CA PRO A 60 12.99 10.04 31.90
C PRO A 60 14.45 9.52 31.83
N THR A 61 15.36 10.26 32.45
CA THR A 61 16.76 9.82 32.58
C THR A 61 16.84 8.65 33.57
N ILE A 62 17.07 7.44 33.05
CA ILE A 62 17.25 6.24 33.89
C ILE A 62 18.61 6.34 34.61
N ASN A 63 18.56 6.74 35.88
CA ASN A 63 19.72 6.69 36.77
C ASN A 63 19.83 5.30 37.40
N PHE A 64 20.85 4.53 37.01
CA PHE A 64 21.16 3.25 37.65
C PHE A 64 21.75 3.47 39.04
N GLN A 65 20.98 3.20 40.10
CA GLN A 65 21.55 2.92 41.42
C GLN A 65 21.92 1.44 41.51
N VAL A 66 23.20 1.16 41.77
CA VAL A 66 23.70 -0.20 41.99
C VAL A 66 23.57 -0.54 43.47
N GLU A 67 22.54 -1.29 43.84
CA GLU A 67 22.50 -1.96 45.14
C GLU A 67 23.52 -3.10 45.19
N LYS A 68 24.18 -3.28 46.34
CA LYS A 68 25.22 -4.31 46.54
C LYS A 68 24.61 -5.70 46.72
N GLY A 69 24.24 -6.34 45.61
CA GLY A 69 23.87 -7.76 45.52
C GLY A 69 25.04 -8.65 45.08
N ARG A 70 25.44 -9.58 45.95
CA ARG A 70 26.43 -10.69 45.82
C ARG A 70 27.25 -10.79 44.51
N ASP A 71 28.57 -10.69 44.71
CA ASP A 71 29.63 -10.91 43.73
C ASP A 71 29.58 -12.29 43.04
N THR A 72 29.22 -12.29 41.75
CA THR A 72 29.45 -13.40 40.80
C THR A 72 30.40 -12.93 39.69
N GLY A 73 31.67 -12.76 40.06
CA GLY A 73 32.70 -12.10 39.24
C GLY A 73 32.76 -12.48 37.75
N LYS A 74 32.14 -11.64 36.91
CA LYS A 74 32.41 -11.40 35.47
C LYS A 74 31.58 -10.19 35.00
N THR A 75 32.13 -8.99 35.09
CA THR A 75 31.46 -7.77 34.59
C THR A 75 31.41 -7.74 33.05
N PRO A 76 30.34 -7.24 32.41
CA PRO A 76 30.20 -7.21 30.94
C PRO A 76 31.37 -6.58 30.16
N LYS A 77 32.05 -5.58 30.75
CA LYS A 77 33.24 -4.93 30.16
C LYS A 77 34.39 -5.89 29.83
N GLN A 78 34.58 -6.97 30.59
CA GLN A 78 35.68 -7.92 30.37
C GLN A 78 35.41 -8.88 29.20
N THR A 79 34.14 -9.19 28.93
CA THR A 79 33.74 -10.03 27.79
C THR A 79 33.89 -9.27 26.47
N PHE A 80 33.54 -7.97 26.46
CA PHE A 80 33.65 -7.12 25.28
C PHE A 80 35.11 -6.97 24.79
N SER A 81 36.06 -6.84 25.72
CA SER A 81 37.49 -6.69 25.38
C SER A 81 38.13 -7.96 24.81
N LYS A 82 37.56 -9.16 25.02
CA LYS A 82 38.06 -10.41 24.44
C LYS A 82 37.55 -10.66 23.02
N LEU A 83 36.37 -10.17 22.67
CA LEU A 83 35.81 -10.28 21.31
C LEU A 83 36.63 -9.49 20.27
N LEU A 84 37.26 -8.39 20.68
CA LEU A 84 38.12 -7.56 19.83
C LEU A 84 39.57 -8.07 19.70
N GLN A 85 39.95 -9.12 20.44
CA GLN A 85 41.33 -9.67 20.42
C GLN A 85 41.48 -10.94 19.58
N GLY A 86 40.38 -11.55 19.12
CA GLY A 86 40.42 -12.59 18.10
C GLY A 86 40.44 -11.95 16.72
N GLY A 87 41.52 -12.14 15.94
CA GLY A 87 41.80 -11.43 14.68
C GLY A 87 40.89 -11.71 13.48
N ASN A 88 39.66 -12.19 13.69
CA ASN A 88 38.67 -12.33 12.62
C ASN A 88 37.80 -11.07 12.55
N LYS A 89 37.89 -10.35 11.44
CA LYS A 89 37.00 -9.22 11.13
C LYS A 89 35.56 -9.73 10.96
N LEU A 90 34.71 -9.54 11.98
CA LEU A 90 33.27 -9.75 11.88
C LEU A 90 32.62 -8.51 11.24
N SER A 91 31.61 -8.71 10.39
CA SER A 91 30.85 -7.59 9.82
C SER A 91 29.91 -6.98 10.87
N PHE A 92 29.47 -5.73 10.65
CA PHE A 92 28.43 -5.13 11.50
C PHE A 92 27.13 -5.96 11.53
N HIS A 93 26.80 -6.66 10.43
CA HIS A 93 25.65 -7.58 10.34
C HIS A 93 25.79 -8.81 11.25
N ASP A 94 27.00 -9.34 11.41
CA ASP A 94 27.26 -10.49 12.30
C ASP A 94 27.16 -10.07 13.77
N ILE A 95 27.60 -8.84 14.09
CA ILE A 95 27.45 -8.22 15.40
C ILE A 95 25.95 -7.99 15.70
N ARG A 96 25.17 -7.46 14.73
CA ARG A 96 23.70 -7.28 14.81
C ARG A 96 22.97 -8.61 15.11
N LYS A 97 23.28 -9.69 14.38
CA LYS A 97 22.71 -11.03 14.64
C LYS A 97 23.09 -11.58 16.01
N SER A 98 24.33 -11.40 16.46
CA SER A 98 24.80 -11.93 17.75
C SER A 98 24.18 -11.18 18.95
N LEU A 99 23.88 -9.89 18.79
CA LEU A 99 23.16 -9.09 19.78
C LEU A 99 21.68 -9.52 19.87
N ASN A 100 20.97 -9.60 18.74
CA ASN A 100 19.55 -9.99 18.73
C ASN A 100 19.31 -11.45 19.18
N ALA A 101 20.26 -12.36 18.96
CA ALA A 101 20.20 -13.70 19.53
C ALA A 101 20.32 -13.70 21.07
N LYS A 102 21.13 -12.81 21.64
CA LYS A 102 21.33 -12.71 23.10
C LYS A 102 20.20 -11.99 23.83
N SER A 103 19.59 -10.96 23.25
CA SER A 103 18.40 -10.34 23.82
C SER A 103 17.22 -11.31 23.85
N ARG A 104 17.00 -12.10 22.77
CA ARG A 104 16.01 -13.19 22.76
C ARG A 104 16.29 -14.26 23.83
N SER A 105 17.56 -14.62 24.04
CA SER A 105 17.96 -15.53 25.14
C SER A 105 17.61 -14.95 26.52
N MET A 106 17.89 -13.67 26.78
CA MET A 106 17.65 -13.07 28.09
C MET A 106 16.15 -12.92 28.42
N VAL A 107 15.29 -12.65 27.43
CA VAL A 107 13.84 -12.57 27.66
C VAL A 107 13.24 -13.94 27.99
N LEU A 108 13.68 -15.01 27.30
CA LEU A 108 13.21 -16.37 27.54
C LEU A 108 13.77 -17.00 28.82
N GLU A 109 14.98 -16.62 29.24
CA GLU A 109 15.67 -17.25 30.39
C GLU A 109 15.43 -16.53 31.73
N TYR A 110 14.99 -15.25 31.73
CA TYR A 110 14.83 -14.44 32.96
C TYR A 110 13.44 -13.83 33.19
N GLY A 111 12.47 -13.97 32.26
CA GLY A 111 11.04 -13.79 32.55
C GLY A 111 10.62 -12.43 33.15
N LEU A 112 11.15 -11.32 32.63
CA LEU A 112 10.83 -9.98 33.12
C LEU A 112 9.58 -9.40 32.42
N VAL A 113 8.51 -9.22 33.20
CA VAL A 113 7.26 -8.56 32.78
C VAL A 113 7.27 -7.09 33.28
N PRO A 114 6.83 -6.10 32.48
CA PRO A 114 6.73 -4.70 32.94
C PRO A 114 5.73 -4.53 34.11
N GLU A 115 6.11 -3.76 35.13
CA GLU A 115 5.31 -3.56 36.35
C GLU A 115 4.11 -2.61 36.16
N THR A 116 2.99 -3.14 35.64
CA THR A 116 1.64 -2.61 35.93
C THR A 116 0.63 -3.74 36.07
N CYS A 117 0.83 -4.67 37.03
CA CYS A 117 -0.13 -5.75 37.29
C CYS A 117 -0.14 -6.22 38.77
N SER A 118 -0.37 -5.30 39.71
CA SER A 118 -0.34 -5.58 41.15
C SER A 118 -1.73 -5.79 41.77
N GLN A 119 -2.53 -6.78 41.30
CA GLN A 119 -3.78 -7.14 42.02
C GLN A 119 -4.43 -8.52 41.79
N TRP A 120 -3.68 -9.60 41.62
CA TRP A 120 -4.24 -10.98 41.73
C TRP A 120 -3.48 -11.83 42.75
N LYS A 121 -4.21 -12.56 43.60
CA LYS A 121 -3.66 -13.40 44.68
C LYS A 121 -3.47 -14.84 44.21
N SER A 122 -2.55 -15.56 44.83
CA SER A 122 -2.00 -16.85 44.37
C SER A 122 -2.88 -18.08 44.63
N GLU A 123 -4.18 -18.05 44.30
CA GLU A 123 -5.08 -19.22 44.46
C GLU A 123 -5.86 -19.62 43.19
N ASP A 124 -5.85 -18.80 42.12
CA ASP A 124 -6.60 -19.12 40.88
C ASP A 124 -5.84 -19.97 39.83
N VAL A 125 -4.53 -20.20 40.00
CA VAL A 125 -3.70 -20.95 39.03
C VAL A 125 -3.96 -22.46 39.06
N THR A 126 -4.60 -22.99 40.12
CA THR A 126 -4.84 -24.44 40.28
C THR A 126 -6.25 -24.88 39.82
N ARG A 127 -7.02 -24.01 39.16
CA ARG A 127 -8.37 -24.34 38.67
C ARG A 127 -8.48 -24.57 37.16
N PHE A 128 -7.46 -24.20 36.38
CA PHE A 128 -7.50 -24.29 34.91
C PHE A 128 -6.96 -25.60 34.32
N THR A 129 -6.55 -26.56 35.15
CA THR A 129 -6.00 -27.87 34.71
C THR A 129 -6.76 -29.08 35.29
N GLY A 130 -7.97 -28.88 35.84
CA GLY A 130 -8.70 -29.91 36.59
C GLY A 130 -9.93 -30.55 35.91
N GLU A 131 -10.59 -29.86 34.97
CA GLU A 131 -11.96 -30.22 34.53
C GLU A 131 -12.09 -30.55 33.02
N MET A 132 -11.07 -31.18 32.42
CA MET A 132 -11.15 -31.71 31.04
C MET A 132 -10.94 -33.23 30.90
N TRP A 133 -10.91 -33.98 32.02
CA TRP A 133 -10.64 -35.43 32.02
C TRP A 133 -11.63 -36.27 32.86
N GLN A 134 -12.93 -36.02 32.73
CA GLN A 134 -13.96 -37.00 33.08
C GLN A 134 -15.15 -36.98 32.10
N HIS A 135 -15.12 -37.87 31.10
CA HIS A 135 -16.19 -38.84 30.77
C HIS A 135 -15.89 -39.57 29.44
N GLY A 136 -16.13 -40.89 29.41
CA GLY A 136 -16.31 -41.64 28.15
C GLY A 136 -15.12 -42.45 27.65
N SER A 137 -14.74 -43.53 28.34
CA SER A 137 -13.82 -44.54 27.78
C SER A 137 -14.54 -45.49 26.81
N SER A 138 -13.97 -45.75 25.63
CA SER A 138 -14.22 -47.00 24.89
C SER A 138 -13.00 -47.45 24.10
N ARG A 139 -12.33 -48.47 24.63
CA ARG A 139 -11.28 -49.33 24.04
C ARG A 139 -10.94 -49.13 22.56
N VAL A 140 -9.70 -48.70 22.30
CA VAL A 140 -8.88 -49.21 21.20
C VAL A 140 -7.51 -49.60 21.80
N THR A 141 -6.94 -50.70 21.32
CA THR A 141 -5.73 -51.36 21.86
C THR A 141 -4.42 -50.74 21.38
N ASP A 142 -3.34 -50.98 22.12
CA ASP A 142 -1.98 -50.53 21.80
C ASP A 142 -1.53 -50.85 20.36
N THR A 143 -1.34 -49.80 19.56
CA THR A 143 -0.36 -49.75 18.47
C THR A 143 0.32 -48.39 18.50
N ALA A 144 1.65 -48.38 18.44
CA ALA A 144 2.42 -47.14 18.43
C ALA A 144 2.15 -46.34 17.14
N ILE A 145 1.62 -45.13 17.29
CA ILE A 145 1.48 -44.19 16.18
C ILE A 145 2.78 -43.39 16.07
N ASN A 146 3.55 -43.66 15.02
CA ASN A 146 4.67 -42.81 14.63
C ASN A 146 4.13 -41.43 14.23
N ILE A 147 4.79 -40.37 14.71
CA ILE A 147 4.62 -39.02 14.16
C ILE A 147 5.22 -39.05 12.74
N PRO A 148 4.50 -38.63 11.68
CA PRO A 148 5.04 -38.66 10.33
C PRO A 148 6.10 -37.58 10.14
N THR A 149 7.19 -37.92 9.45
CA THR A 149 8.17 -36.95 8.92
C THR A 149 7.63 -36.29 7.63
N GLU A 150 8.19 -35.14 7.23
CA GLU A 150 7.70 -34.27 6.14
C GLU A 150 7.33 -35.02 4.83
N GLU A 151 8.12 -36.01 4.40
CA GLU A 151 7.85 -36.82 3.20
C GLU A 151 6.48 -37.52 3.21
N THR A 152 5.93 -37.84 4.39
CA THR A 152 4.65 -38.54 4.52
C THR A 152 3.44 -37.64 4.23
N CYS A 153 3.59 -36.32 4.38
CA CYS A 153 2.53 -35.35 4.12
C CYS A 153 2.36 -35.10 2.61
N GLU A 154 3.43 -35.14 1.82
CA GLU A 154 3.35 -34.98 0.36
C GLU A 154 2.57 -36.11 -0.32
N VAL A 155 2.73 -37.36 0.16
CA VAL A 155 2.03 -38.53 -0.39
C VAL A 155 0.52 -38.44 -0.15
N LEU A 156 0.08 -38.02 1.04
CA LEU A 156 -1.34 -37.83 1.34
C LEU A 156 -1.95 -36.64 0.57
N TRP A 157 -1.17 -35.59 0.30
CA TRP A 157 -1.57 -34.46 -0.53
C TRP A 157 -1.69 -34.83 -2.02
N SER A 158 -0.93 -35.82 -2.47
CA SER A 158 -1.03 -36.41 -3.81
C SER A 158 -2.32 -37.24 -3.99
N GLU A 159 -2.64 -38.13 -3.06
CA GLU A 159 -3.82 -39.01 -3.19
C GLU A 159 -5.15 -38.25 -3.13
N ALA A 160 -5.26 -37.19 -2.31
CA ALA A 160 -6.48 -36.39 -2.20
C ALA A 160 -6.85 -35.68 -3.53
N ASN A 161 -5.87 -35.23 -4.30
CA ASN A 161 -6.06 -34.56 -5.59
C ASN A 161 -6.61 -35.49 -6.68
N SER A 162 -6.50 -36.82 -6.52
CA SER A 162 -6.88 -37.79 -7.57
C SER A 162 -8.39 -38.02 -7.74
N ARG A 163 -9.22 -37.56 -6.79
CA ARG A 163 -10.66 -37.93 -6.72
C ARG A 163 -11.65 -36.82 -7.10
N ALA A 164 -11.20 -35.61 -7.42
CA ALA A 164 -12.07 -34.49 -7.79
C ALA A 164 -12.35 -34.37 -9.31
N VAL A 165 -11.76 -35.22 -10.15
CA VAL A 165 -11.67 -35.03 -11.61
C VAL A 165 -12.87 -35.63 -12.38
N LEU A 166 -14.10 -35.16 -12.10
CA LEU A 166 -15.29 -35.50 -12.91
C LEU A 166 -16.41 -34.42 -12.84
N CYS A 167 -16.25 -33.28 -13.54
CA CYS A 167 -17.32 -32.50 -14.20
C CYS A 167 -16.80 -31.20 -14.82
N GLY A 168 -17.38 -30.78 -15.96
CA GLY A 168 -17.35 -29.38 -16.45
C GLY A 168 -16.45 -29.09 -17.66
N ASP A 169 -16.98 -29.29 -18.87
CA ASP A 169 -16.37 -28.78 -20.10
C ASP A 169 -16.69 -27.29 -20.32
N LEU A 170 -15.67 -26.43 -20.36
CA LEU A 170 -15.77 -25.05 -20.87
C LEU A 170 -15.14 -25.00 -22.27
N SER A 171 -15.87 -24.46 -23.25
CA SER A 171 -15.49 -24.53 -24.66
C SER A 171 -14.56 -23.39 -25.10
N LEU A 172 -13.67 -23.70 -26.05
CA LEU A 172 -12.68 -22.78 -26.63
C LEU A 172 -13.26 -21.45 -27.16
N ALA A 173 -14.54 -21.42 -27.55
CA ALA A 173 -15.20 -20.20 -28.01
C ALA A 173 -15.18 -19.07 -26.97
N ALA A 174 -15.26 -19.38 -25.67
CA ALA A 174 -15.22 -18.38 -24.61
C ALA A 174 -13.82 -17.75 -24.40
N LEU A 175 -12.77 -18.36 -24.95
CA LEU A 175 -11.40 -17.80 -24.94
C LEU A 175 -11.14 -16.93 -26.18
N GLU A 176 -11.80 -17.19 -27.31
CA GLU A 176 -11.77 -16.32 -28.48
C GLU A 176 -12.46 -14.98 -28.21
N ASP A 177 -13.53 -14.96 -27.40
CA ASP A 177 -14.20 -13.71 -26.95
C ASP A 177 -13.35 -12.83 -26.00
N LEU A 178 -12.27 -13.38 -25.41
CA LEU A 178 -11.34 -12.65 -24.53
C LEU A 178 -10.14 -12.05 -25.27
N TRP A 179 -10.02 -12.29 -26.58
CA TRP A 179 -8.89 -11.88 -27.42
C TRP A 179 -9.36 -11.01 -28.60
N PRO A 180 -8.76 -9.83 -28.85
CA PRO A 180 -7.62 -9.22 -28.15
C PRO A 180 -8.03 -8.62 -26.80
N TRP A 181 -7.08 -8.59 -25.85
CA TRP A 181 -7.25 -8.00 -24.52
C TRP A 181 -7.87 -6.58 -24.58
N PRO A 182 -9.11 -6.34 -24.12
CA PRO A 182 -9.83 -5.09 -24.41
C PRO A 182 -9.18 -3.79 -23.92
N TRP A 183 -8.30 -3.87 -22.92
CA TRP A 183 -7.56 -2.74 -22.32
C TRP A 183 -6.16 -2.53 -22.93
N LEU A 184 -5.71 -3.42 -23.84
CA LEU A 184 -4.44 -3.33 -24.53
C LEU A 184 -4.71 -2.84 -25.96
N SER A 185 -3.78 -2.11 -26.59
CA SER A 185 -3.97 -1.73 -27.99
C SER A 185 -3.90 -2.99 -28.87
N PRO A 186 -4.88 -3.23 -29.77
CA PRO A 186 -4.85 -4.37 -30.70
C PRO A 186 -3.59 -4.42 -31.60
N ASP A 187 -2.90 -3.29 -31.77
CA ASP A 187 -1.84 -3.09 -32.77
C ASP A 187 -0.44 -3.54 -32.27
N LEU A 188 -0.37 -4.45 -31.30
CA LEU A 188 0.91 -5.00 -30.81
C LEU A 188 1.55 -6.00 -31.79
N ASN A 189 0.76 -6.63 -32.66
CA ASN A 189 1.23 -7.69 -33.58
C ASN A 189 1.28 -7.28 -35.06
N THR A 190 0.83 -6.08 -35.44
CA THR A 190 0.80 -5.65 -36.85
C THR A 190 1.23 -4.20 -37.05
N LEU A 191 2.22 -4.02 -37.94
CA LEU A 191 2.61 -2.73 -38.52
C LEU A 191 1.58 -2.22 -39.57
N ASP A 192 0.34 -2.72 -39.54
CA ASP A 192 -0.67 -2.48 -40.57
C ASP A 192 -1.54 -1.27 -40.25
N TYR A 193 -1.18 -0.15 -40.88
CA TYR A 193 -1.82 1.16 -40.76
C TYR A 193 -3.16 1.25 -41.52
N VAL A 194 -4.10 0.32 -41.29
CA VAL A 194 -5.40 0.28 -42.01
C VAL A 194 -6.60 -0.01 -41.10
N SER A 195 -6.94 0.94 -40.23
CA SER A 195 -8.35 1.14 -39.83
C SER A 195 -8.66 2.63 -39.82
N ASN A 196 -9.75 3.03 -40.48
CA ASN A 196 -10.16 4.44 -40.60
C ASN A 196 -10.91 4.96 -39.34
N GLU A 197 -10.91 4.20 -38.24
CA GLU A 197 -11.50 4.62 -36.98
C GLU A 197 -10.43 5.30 -36.11
N VAL A 198 -10.62 6.59 -35.84
CA VAL A 198 -9.77 7.35 -34.93
C VAL A 198 -10.00 6.84 -33.50
N ARG A 199 -9.13 5.94 -33.03
CA ARG A 199 -9.20 5.40 -31.68
C ARG A 199 -8.88 6.49 -30.63
N PRO A 200 -9.56 6.47 -29.46
CA PRO A 200 -9.29 7.40 -28.36
C PRO A 200 -7.90 7.16 -27.73
N THR A 201 -7.15 8.22 -27.44
CA THR A 201 -5.90 8.13 -26.67
C THR A 201 -6.17 7.84 -25.19
N THR A 202 -5.16 7.39 -24.44
CA THR A 202 -5.27 7.05 -23.00
C THR A 202 -6.01 8.09 -22.14
N PHE A 203 -5.93 9.38 -22.50
CA PHE A 203 -6.50 10.47 -21.71
C PHE A 203 -7.64 11.23 -22.41
N SER A 204 -8.12 10.78 -23.57
CA SER A 204 -9.07 11.53 -24.41
C SER A 204 -10.46 11.78 -23.81
N PHE A 205 -10.88 10.97 -22.82
CA PHE A 205 -12.17 11.16 -22.13
C PHE A 205 -12.06 11.99 -20.85
N GLN A 206 -10.86 12.41 -20.44
CA GLN A 206 -10.64 13.05 -19.14
C GLN A 206 -11.51 14.30 -18.95
N GLU A 207 -11.55 15.19 -19.94
CA GLU A 207 -12.37 16.42 -19.90
C GLU A 207 -13.89 16.17 -19.96
N GLN A 208 -14.31 14.95 -20.30
CA GLN A 208 -15.72 14.54 -20.39
C GLN A 208 -16.26 13.97 -19.07
N LEU A 209 -15.37 13.63 -18.12
CA LEU A 209 -15.75 13.04 -16.84
C LEU A 209 -16.40 14.08 -15.93
N HIS A 210 -17.44 13.68 -15.22
CA HIS A 210 -18.11 14.54 -14.25
C HIS A 210 -17.25 14.78 -13.01
N VAL A 211 -17.37 15.97 -12.42
CA VAL A 211 -16.78 16.29 -11.11
C VAL A 211 -17.50 15.49 -10.03
N TYR A 212 -16.79 14.97 -9.02
CA TYR A 212 -17.43 14.25 -7.90
C TYR A 212 -18.45 15.17 -7.20
N PRO A 213 -19.70 14.71 -6.99
CA PRO A 213 -20.76 15.57 -6.52
C PRO A 213 -20.52 16.04 -5.08
N LEU A 214 -20.74 17.33 -4.84
CA LEU A 214 -20.87 17.84 -3.47
C LEU A 214 -22.34 17.67 -3.05
N LEU A 215 -22.58 16.70 -2.18
CA LEU A 215 -23.93 16.35 -1.72
C LEU A 215 -24.47 17.39 -0.71
N PRO A 216 -25.80 17.50 -0.54
CA PRO A 216 -26.38 18.28 0.55
C PRO A 216 -25.90 17.77 1.92
N LEU A 217 -25.65 18.69 2.85
CA LEU A 217 -25.21 18.37 4.21
C LEU A 217 -26.09 17.29 4.87
N SER A 218 -27.42 17.45 4.79
CA SER A 218 -28.41 16.52 5.34
C SER A 218 -28.22 15.08 4.86
N HIS A 219 -27.85 14.86 3.60
CA HIS A 219 -27.55 13.54 3.05
C HIS A 219 -26.30 12.96 3.73
N THR A 220 -25.23 13.75 3.81
CA THR A 220 -23.96 13.34 4.41
C THR A 220 -24.12 12.95 5.89
N LEU A 221 -24.85 13.73 6.68
CA LEU A 221 -25.10 13.41 8.09
C LEU A 221 -26.00 12.17 8.27
N GLN A 222 -26.99 11.98 7.39
CA GLN A 222 -27.85 10.78 7.41
C GLN A 222 -27.11 9.50 6.98
N SER A 223 -26.24 9.58 5.97
CA SER A 223 -25.38 8.46 5.54
C SER A 223 -24.38 8.08 6.63
N TYR A 224 -23.79 9.06 7.31
CA TYR A 224 -22.94 8.78 8.47
C TYR A 224 -23.71 8.08 9.60
N ILE A 225 -24.91 8.55 9.97
CA ILE A 225 -25.78 7.86 10.95
C ILE A 225 -26.07 6.42 10.51
N ARG A 226 -26.34 6.21 9.21
CA ARG A 226 -26.60 4.88 8.64
C ARG A 226 -25.41 3.92 8.84
N SER A 227 -24.18 4.40 8.69
CA SER A 227 -22.96 3.60 8.89
C SER A 227 -22.71 3.23 10.36
N VAL A 228 -22.94 4.15 11.30
CA VAL A 228 -22.59 3.91 12.73
C VAL A 228 -23.70 3.27 13.57
N LYS A 229 -24.98 3.40 13.17
CA LYS A 229 -26.15 3.02 14.01
C LYS A 229 -26.19 1.55 14.47
N LEU A 230 -25.53 0.64 13.75
CA LEU A 230 -25.48 -0.80 14.08
C LEU A 230 -24.31 -1.15 15.03
N LEU A 231 -23.39 -0.21 15.22
CA LEU A 231 -22.10 -0.40 15.90
C LEU A 231 -22.07 0.33 17.26
N VAL A 232 -22.93 1.33 17.46
CA VAL A 232 -23.04 2.11 18.70
C VAL A 232 -24.27 1.74 19.53
N ARG A 233 -24.19 1.96 20.86
CA ARG A 233 -25.34 1.77 21.77
C ARG A 233 -26.44 2.83 21.52
N PRO A 234 -27.73 2.53 21.77
CA PRO A 234 -28.84 3.47 21.55
C PRO A 234 -28.72 4.82 22.28
N GLU A 235 -28.03 4.86 23.42
CA GLU A 235 -27.74 6.09 24.18
C GLU A 235 -26.74 6.97 23.44
N ARG A 236 -25.70 6.35 22.86
CA ARG A 236 -24.66 7.04 22.09
C ARG A 236 -25.19 7.49 20.73
N LEU A 237 -26.03 6.67 20.08
CA LEU A 237 -26.70 7.05 18.83
C LEU A 237 -27.54 8.33 19.01
N ARG A 238 -28.39 8.40 20.04
CA ARG A 238 -29.18 9.60 20.37
C ARG A 238 -28.33 10.83 20.64
N HIS A 239 -27.12 10.65 21.19
CA HIS A 239 -26.17 11.74 21.39
C HIS A 239 -25.55 12.21 20.06
N ILE A 240 -25.11 11.28 19.20
CA ILE A 240 -24.59 11.56 17.85
C ILE A 240 -25.65 12.29 17.02
N GLU A 241 -26.89 11.79 16.98
CA GLU A 241 -28.02 12.42 16.29
C GLU A 241 -28.25 13.87 16.78
N LYS A 242 -28.14 14.11 18.10
CA LYS A 242 -28.27 15.45 18.67
C LYS A 242 -27.10 16.37 18.27
N LEU A 243 -25.87 15.87 18.24
CA LEU A 243 -24.69 16.62 17.79
C LEU A 243 -24.84 17.02 16.31
N LEU A 244 -25.18 16.06 15.44
CA LEU A 244 -25.36 16.29 14.00
C LEU A 244 -26.50 17.28 13.72
N ASN A 245 -27.65 17.13 14.39
CA ASN A 245 -28.77 18.07 14.30
C ASN A 245 -28.40 19.49 14.77
N ASN A 246 -27.48 19.62 15.73
CA ASN A 246 -27.01 20.92 16.19
C ASN A 246 -26.02 21.53 15.19
N PHE A 247 -25.06 20.73 14.71
CA PHE A 247 -24.07 21.13 13.70
C PHE A 247 -24.76 21.62 12.41
N GLU A 248 -25.71 20.85 11.87
CA GLU A 248 -26.49 21.20 10.67
C GLU A 248 -27.20 22.56 10.79
N LYS A 249 -27.77 22.85 11.97
CA LYS A 249 -28.55 24.06 12.26
C LYS A 249 -27.71 25.28 12.65
N THR A 250 -26.42 25.10 12.93
CA THR A 250 -25.54 26.16 13.42
C THR A 250 -24.44 26.48 12.42
N SER A 251 -23.28 25.85 12.52
CA SER A 251 -22.08 26.14 11.72
C SER A 251 -21.99 25.31 10.43
N GLY A 252 -22.53 24.09 10.42
CA GLY A 252 -22.34 23.12 9.33
C GLY A 252 -22.84 23.61 7.97
N GLN A 253 -24.01 24.26 7.91
CA GLN A 253 -24.51 24.86 6.67
C GLN A 253 -23.66 26.08 6.23
N GLY A 254 -22.99 26.75 7.17
CA GLY A 254 -21.99 27.78 6.87
C GLY A 254 -20.81 27.19 6.11
N PHE A 255 -20.19 26.14 6.67
CA PHE A 255 -19.06 25.47 6.03
C PHE A 255 -19.43 24.81 4.69
N GLN A 256 -20.61 24.19 4.57
CA GLN A 256 -21.15 23.73 3.29
C GLN A 256 -21.18 24.87 2.25
N ASN A 257 -21.60 26.07 2.64
CA ASN A 257 -21.65 27.24 1.76
C ASN A 257 -20.26 27.81 1.48
N ASP A 258 -19.30 27.68 2.40
CA ASP A 258 -17.91 28.10 2.20
C ASP A 258 -17.18 27.16 1.23
N ILE A 259 -17.39 25.83 1.33
CA ILE A 259 -17.01 24.84 0.30
C ILE A 259 -17.58 25.29 -1.05
N ILE A 260 -18.90 25.51 -1.16
CA ILE A 260 -19.53 25.95 -2.42
C ILE A 260 -18.96 27.28 -2.93
N ARG A 261 -18.63 28.23 -2.05
CA ARG A 261 -18.01 29.51 -2.42
C ARG A 261 -16.63 29.29 -3.03
N GLU A 262 -15.82 28.41 -2.44
CA GLU A 262 -14.47 28.14 -2.89
C GLU A 262 -14.42 27.55 -4.32
N PHE A 263 -15.43 26.77 -4.72
CA PHE A 263 -15.55 26.25 -6.10
C PHE A 263 -16.24 27.17 -7.07
N SER A 264 -17.26 27.93 -6.63
CA SER A 264 -17.96 28.88 -7.51
C SER A 264 -17.12 30.12 -7.86
N THR A 265 -16.05 30.41 -7.11
CA THR A 265 -15.12 31.52 -7.42
C THR A 265 -14.04 31.21 -8.45
N VAL A 266 -13.95 29.98 -8.97
CA VAL A 266 -12.88 29.62 -9.92
C VAL A 266 -13.31 29.89 -11.36
N ASN A 267 -12.59 30.77 -12.06
CA ASN A 267 -12.89 31.11 -13.46
C ASN A 267 -12.67 29.91 -14.39
N LEU A 268 -13.65 29.65 -15.25
CA LEU A 268 -13.70 28.59 -16.28
C LEU A 268 -12.73 28.82 -17.46
N SER A 269 -11.56 29.42 -17.21
CA SER A 269 -10.60 29.83 -18.25
C SER A 269 -9.14 29.53 -17.89
N ASP A 270 -8.87 28.88 -16.76
CA ASP A 270 -7.51 28.55 -16.32
C ASP A 270 -7.29 27.04 -16.40
N ASP A 271 -6.54 26.64 -17.43
CA ASP A 271 -6.42 25.28 -17.96
C ASP A 271 -5.45 24.40 -17.13
N SER A 272 -5.39 24.65 -15.82
CA SER A 272 -4.59 23.88 -14.87
C SER A 272 -5.27 23.81 -13.50
N MET A 273 -5.45 22.59 -13.00
CA MET A 273 -5.80 22.26 -11.60
C MET A 273 -7.14 22.80 -11.04
N SER A 274 -7.92 23.55 -11.81
CA SER A 274 -8.86 24.54 -11.28
C SER A 274 -10.27 24.01 -10.91
N MET A 275 -10.71 22.87 -11.44
CA MET A 275 -12.13 22.47 -11.40
C MET A 275 -12.57 21.53 -10.26
N TYR A 276 -11.66 20.96 -9.44
CA TYR A 276 -12.03 19.84 -8.57
C TYR A 276 -11.90 20.12 -7.06
N TRP A 277 -12.99 19.92 -6.31
CA TRP A 277 -13.05 20.23 -4.88
C TRP A 277 -12.29 19.26 -3.99
N LEU A 278 -12.38 17.97 -4.30
CA LEU A 278 -11.96 16.94 -3.35
C LEU A 278 -10.45 16.98 -3.06
N PRO A 279 -9.53 17.05 -4.04
CA PRO A 279 -8.08 17.13 -3.78
C PRO A 279 -7.61 18.50 -3.31
N ARG A 280 -8.45 19.54 -3.43
CA ARG A 280 -8.14 20.91 -2.99
C ARG A 280 -8.45 21.13 -1.50
N LEU A 281 -9.55 20.55 -0.99
CA LEU A 281 -9.98 20.71 0.40
C LEU A 281 -9.69 19.53 1.31
N VAL A 282 -9.70 18.31 0.78
CA VAL A 282 -9.06 17.17 1.43
C VAL A 282 -7.68 17.12 0.78
N PRO A 283 -6.61 17.70 1.39
CA PRO A 283 -5.47 18.15 0.60
C PRO A 283 -4.59 16.96 0.16
N SER A 284 -4.86 16.47 -1.05
CA SER A 284 -4.91 15.04 -1.37
C SER A 284 -5.97 14.27 -0.56
N VAL A 285 -6.77 13.46 -1.26
CA VAL A 285 -7.81 12.57 -0.69
C VAL A 285 -7.24 11.55 0.32
N THR A 286 -5.92 11.43 0.31
CA THR A 286 -5.05 10.59 1.11
C THR A 286 -4.39 11.33 2.26
N GLN A 287 -4.74 12.59 2.57
CA GLN A 287 -4.05 13.35 3.62
C GLN A 287 -4.20 12.77 5.03
N CYS A 288 -5.30 12.06 5.31
CA CYS A 288 -5.48 11.30 6.54
C CYS A 288 -4.35 10.26 6.77
N LEU A 289 -3.63 9.85 5.72
CA LEU A 289 -2.46 8.97 5.80
C LEU A 289 -1.11 9.71 5.74
N THR A 290 -1.07 11.00 5.39
CA THR A 290 0.20 11.73 5.13
C THR A 290 0.99 12.10 6.38
N ARG A 291 0.42 11.92 7.58
CA ARG A 291 1.13 12.09 8.85
C ARG A 291 1.51 10.78 9.53
N LEU A 292 1.04 9.66 9.00
CA LEU A 292 1.56 8.36 9.40
C LEU A 292 2.97 8.18 8.82
N GLU A 293 3.80 7.46 9.57
CA GLU A 293 5.05 6.89 9.10
C GLU A 293 4.81 6.17 7.76
N ALA A 294 5.63 6.48 6.75
CA ALA A 294 5.35 6.05 5.38
C ALA A 294 5.17 4.52 5.18
N PRO A 295 5.84 3.61 5.91
CA PRO A 295 5.60 2.17 5.80
C PRO A 295 4.18 1.76 6.21
N LEU A 296 3.55 2.52 7.11
CA LEU A 296 2.17 2.28 7.58
C LEU A 296 1.12 2.86 6.60
N ALA A 297 1.48 3.93 5.89
CA ALA A 297 0.63 4.61 4.90
C ALA A 297 0.66 3.95 3.50
N ASN A 298 1.77 3.31 3.16
CA ASN A 298 1.99 2.71 1.86
C ASN A 298 1.23 1.39 1.70
N SER A 299 0.82 1.10 0.46
CA SER A 299 0.25 -0.19 0.11
C SER A 299 1.37 -1.13 -0.28
N ALA A 300 1.39 -2.31 0.34
CA ALA A 300 2.23 -3.41 -0.06
C ALA A 300 1.41 -4.43 -0.86
N ILE A 301 2.00 -5.09 -1.85
CA ILE A 301 1.32 -6.04 -2.74
C ILE A 301 2.21 -7.26 -2.97
N LEU A 302 1.66 -8.46 -2.78
CA LEU A 302 2.26 -9.72 -3.21
C LEU A 302 2.03 -9.90 -4.72
N PHE A 303 3.10 -10.04 -5.50
CA PHE A 303 3.03 -10.14 -6.95
C PHE A 303 2.34 -11.41 -7.47
N SER A 304 1.43 -11.26 -8.44
CA SER A 304 0.59 -12.35 -8.97
C SER A 304 1.33 -13.54 -9.58
N ALA A 305 2.46 -13.35 -10.26
CA ALA A 305 3.12 -14.46 -10.95
C ALA A 305 3.79 -15.46 -10.00
N MET A 306 4.03 -15.09 -8.72
CA MET A 306 4.76 -15.95 -7.77
C MET A 306 4.04 -17.26 -7.43
N TRP A 307 2.71 -17.27 -7.60
CA TRP A 307 1.84 -18.39 -7.21
C TRP A 307 1.88 -19.54 -8.22
N ASP A 308 2.17 -19.23 -9.48
CA ASP A 308 1.96 -20.16 -10.61
C ASP A 308 3.19 -20.27 -11.53
N LEU A 309 3.79 -19.13 -11.91
CA LEU A 309 4.79 -19.04 -12.98
C LEU A 309 6.21 -18.83 -12.46
N TRP A 310 6.35 -18.03 -11.40
CA TRP A 310 7.61 -17.68 -10.78
C TRP A 310 7.67 -18.17 -9.31
N PRO A 311 7.57 -19.49 -9.07
CA PRO A 311 7.84 -20.02 -7.74
C PRO A 311 9.26 -19.66 -7.29
N ALA A 312 9.52 -19.72 -5.98
CA ALA A 312 10.84 -19.42 -5.44
C ALA A 312 11.91 -20.30 -6.10
N ARG A 313 12.89 -19.67 -6.77
CA ARG A 313 14.04 -20.34 -7.40
C ARG A 313 15.31 -19.61 -7.02
N GLU A 314 16.27 -20.34 -6.49
CA GLU A 314 17.61 -19.83 -6.22
C GLU A 314 18.26 -19.28 -7.51
N ASP A 315 19.11 -18.28 -7.37
CA ASP A 315 19.87 -17.65 -8.46
C ASP A 315 19.02 -16.99 -9.57
N SER A 316 17.69 -16.91 -9.41
CA SER A 316 16.77 -16.30 -10.39
C SER A 316 16.54 -14.79 -10.23
N GLN A 317 17.11 -14.18 -9.19
CA GLN A 317 16.89 -12.77 -8.83
C GLN A 317 17.22 -11.80 -9.97
N ILE A 318 18.39 -11.92 -10.59
CA ILE A 318 18.85 -11.00 -11.64
C ILE A 318 18.00 -11.18 -12.91
N GLU A 319 17.77 -12.41 -13.36
CA GLU A 319 16.94 -12.71 -14.53
C GLU A 319 15.53 -12.12 -14.39
N ARG A 320 14.86 -12.37 -13.27
CA ARG A 320 13.51 -11.86 -13.02
C ARG A 320 13.50 -10.34 -12.86
N ALA A 321 14.57 -9.74 -12.30
CA ALA A 321 14.70 -8.29 -12.22
C ALA A 321 14.79 -7.65 -13.61
N ILE A 322 15.53 -8.25 -14.55
CA ILE A 322 15.62 -7.79 -15.94
C ILE A 322 14.24 -7.85 -16.62
N VAL A 323 13.51 -8.97 -16.49
CA VAL A 323 12.15 -9.10 -17.05
C VAL A 323 11.20 -8.03 -16.50
N ILE A 324 11.27 -7.73 -15.20
CA ILE A 324 10.47 -6.63 -14.60
C ILE A 324 10.88 -5.27 -15.16
N ILE A 325 12.18 -4.98 -15.34
CA ILE A 325 12.64 -3.72 -15.96
C ILE A 325 12.09 -3.59 -17.39
N GLU A 326 12.24 -4.62 -18.22
CA GLU A 326 11.80 -4.62 -19.61
C GLU A 326 10.28 -4.43 -19.74
N LEU A 327 9.48 -5.17 -18.96
CA LEU A 327 8.02 -5.10 -19.01
C LEU A 327 7.46 -3.79 -18.41
N VAL A 328 8.08 -3.26 -17.34
CA VAL A 328 7.70 -1.95 -16.80
C VAL A 328 8.06 -0.83 -17.78
N ALA A 329 9.19 -0.92 -18.48
CA ALA A 329 9.54 0.01 -19.55
C ALA A 329 8.61 -0.10 -20.77
N GLU A 330 8.17 -1.31 -21.14
CA GLU A 330 7.13 -1.51 -22.17
C GLU A 330 5.82 -0.81 -21.77
N PHE A 331 5.32 -1.01 -20.55
CA PHE A 331 4.12 -0.34 -20.07
C PHE A 331 4.29 1.19 -19.97
N ALA A 332 5.44 1.67 -19.51
CA ALA A 332 5.76 3.10 -19.48
C ALA A 332 5.74 3.72 -20.88
N ARG A 333 6.24 3.03 -21.91
CA ARG A 333 6.14 3.46 -23.32
C ARG A 333 4.69 3.52 -23.81
N LEU A 334 3.81 2.60 -23.40
CA LEU A 334 2.38 2.64 -23.73
C LEU A 334 1.69 3.88 -23.12
N VAL A 335 1.96 4.19 -21.85
CA VAL A 335 1.43 5.40 -21.19
C VAL A 335 2.03 6.67 -21.82
N TYR A 336 3.33 6.69 -22.08
CA TYR A 336 4.07 7.83 -22.66
C TYR A 336 3.55 8.23 -24.03
N SER A 337 3.26 7.24 -24.89
CA SER A 337 2.69 7.44 -26.22
C SER A 337 1.15 7.53 -26.25
N GLU A 338 0.50 7.53 -25.09
CA GLU A 338 -0.96 7.50 -24.90
C GLU A 338 -1.69 6.40 -25.69
N ARG A 339 -1.04 5.23 -25.83
CA ARG A 339 -1.55 4.02 -26.50
C ARG A 339 -2.16 2.97 -25.55
N LEU A 340 -2.15 3.23 -24.24
CA LEU A 340 -2.90 2.41 -23.28
C LEU A 340 -4.40 2.69 -23.44
N SER A 341 -5.23 1.67 -23.60
CA SER A 341 -6.66 1.86 -23.88
C SER A 341 -7.38 2.54 -22.70
N VAL A 342 -8.49 3.21 -23.02
CA VAL A 342 -9.34 3.86 -22.02
C VAL A 342 -10.09 2.80 -21.22
N PHE A 343 -9.85 2.76 -19.91
CA PHE A 343 -10.55 1.84 -19.01
C PHE A 343 -12.02 2.23 -18.90
N LYS A 344 -12.88 1.22 -18.77
CA LYS A 344 -14.33 1.36 -18.62
C LYS A 344 -14.80 0.46 -17.49
N ASP A 345 -15.94 0.80 -16.89
CA ASP A 345 -16.64 -0.11 -15.99
C ASP A 345 -17.55 -1.10 -16.74
N ASP A 346 -18.22 -1.98 -16.01
CA ASP A 346 -19.13 -3.02 -16.52
C ASP A 346 -20.30 -2.47 -17.35
N SER A 347 -20.61 -1.16 -17.23
CA SER A 347 -21.64 -0.47 -18.04
C SER A 347 -21.08 0.15 -19.33
N GLY A 348 -19.76 0.08 -19.54
CA GLY A 348 -19.04 0.74 -20.62
C GLY A 348 -18.70 2.21 -20.36
N PHE A 349 -18.96 2.72 -19.14
CA PHE A 349 -18.67 4.11 -18.78
C PHE A 349 -17.16 4.34 -18.61
N PRO A 350 -16.55 5.37 -19.22
CA PRO A 350 -15.11 5.60 -19.14
C PRO A 350 -14.65 5.97 -17.72
N LEU A 351 -13.54 5.39 -17.29
CA LEU A 351 -12.92 5.65 -16.00
C LEU A 351 -11.76 6.65 -16.12
N CYS A 352 -11.52 7.38 -15.05
CA CYS A 352 -10.43 8.34 -14.97
C CYS A 352 -9.08 7.64 -15.06
N ASN A 353 -8.26 8.08 -16.00
CA ASN A 353 -6.91 7.60 -16.25
C ASN A 353 -5.82 8.53 -15.69
N HIS A 354 -6.18 9.67 -15.07
CA HIS A 354 -5.24 10.69 -14.57
C HIS A 354 -4.05 10.11 -13.80
N GLN A 355 -4.31 9.15 -12.93
CA GLN A 355 -3.31 8.54 -12.06
C GLN A 355 -2.21 7.77 -12.81
N PHE A 356 -2.43 7.34 -14.07
CA PHE A 356 -1.34 6.78 -14.89
C PHE A 356 -0.23 7.80 -15.17
N ARG A 357 -0.51 9.11 -15.17
CA ARG A 357 0.55 10.15 -15.24
C ARG A 357 1.43 10.17 -13.99
N LYS A 358 0.93 9.66 -12.84
CA LYS A 358 1.62 9.61 -11.55
C LYS A 358 2.24 8.24 -11.22
N LEU A 359 2.03 7.22 -12.06
CA LEU A 359 2.50 5.85 -11.81
C LEU A 359 4.04 5.75 -11.89
N PHE A 360 4.64 6.55 -12.75
CA PHE A 360 6.09 6.64 -12.94
C PHE A 360 6.61 8.02 -12.54
N SER A 361 7.90 8.09 -12.21
CA SER A 361 8.62 9.35 -11.93
C SER A 361 7.86 10.27 -10.98
N SER A 362 7.34 9.69 -9.90
CA SER A 362 6.61 10.41 -8.86
C SER A 362 7.13 10.06 -7.47
N SER A 363 7.19 11.07 -6.61
CA SER A 363 7.67 10.97 -5.24
C SER A 363 6.85 11.87 -4.31
N LYS A 364 6.62 11.40 -3.10
CA LYS A 364 6.16 12.21 -1.97
C LYS A 364 7.35 12.99 -1.43
N ILE A 365 7.14 14.24 -1.05
CA ILE A 365 8.16 15.12 -0.48
C ILE A 365 7.66 15.54 0.91
N PRO A 366 8.41 15.28 1.99
CA PRO A 366 7.97 15.60 3.34
C PRO A 366 7.87 17.12 3.56
N GLY A 367 6.76 17.59 4.14
CA GLY A 367 6.47 19.02 4.26
C GLY A 367 5.68 19.40 5.51
N ILE A 368 5.83 20.65 5.94
CA ILE A 368 5.13 21.23 7.09
C ILE A 368 4.24 22.38 6.60
N PRO A 369 2.92 22.38 6.88
CA PRO A 369 2.16 21.41 7.67
C PRO A 369 1.84 20.10 6.92
N SER A 370 2.16 20.00 5.63
CA SER A 370 1.78 18.86 4.79
C SER A 370 2.81 18.49 3.73
N ASP A 371 2.93 17.19 3.46
CA ASP A 371 3.66 16.62 2.34
C ASP A 371 3.12 17.07 0.97
N ALA A 372 4.00 17.07 -0.04
CA ALA A 372 3.66 17.37 -1.44
C ALA A 372 3.94 16.17 -2.35
N THR A 373 3.08 15.94 -3.35
CA THR A 373 3.33 14.94 -4.40
C THR A 373 3.97 15.62 -5.60
N HIS A 374 5.21 15.25 -5.92
CA HIS A 374 5.91 15.68 -7.13
C HIS A 374 5.81 14.59 -8.21
N CYS A 375 5.55 15.01 -9.45
CA CYS A 375 5.37 14.14 -10.61
C CYS A 375 6.16 14.73 -11.79
N PHE A 376 7.15 13.98 -12.27
CA PHE A 376 8.08 14.37 -13.33
C PHE A 376 7.83 13.65 -14.66
N PHE A 377 6.99 12.61 -14.67
CA PHE A 377 6.54 11.94 -15.89
C PHE A 377 5.68 12.88 -16.76
N LYS A 378 5.90 12.83 -18.09
CA LYS A 378 5.14 13.55 -19.12
C LYS A 378 4.87 12.67 -20.33
N THR A 379 3.71 12.81 -20.96
CA THR A 379 3.42 12.12 -22.25
C THR A 379 3.96 12.91 -23.44
N ILE A 380 4.03 12.28 -24.62
CA ILE A 380 4.50 12.91 -25.88
C ILE A 380 3.72 14.18 -26.27
N TYR A 381 2.50 14.35 -25.76
CA TYR A 381 1.63 15.49 -26.06
C TYR A 381 1.70 16.62 -25.03
N GLU A 382 2.41 16.44 -23.91
CA GLU A 382 2.55 17.49 -22.89
C GLU A 382 3.68 18.49 -23.22
N PRO A 383 3.54 19.78 -22.87
CA PRO A 383 4.49 20.82 -23.26
C PRO A 383 5.90 20.64 -22.63
N LEU A 384 6.90 20.54 -23.50
CA LEU A 384 8.31 20.20 -23.23
C LEU A 384 9.11 21.25 -22.43
N LYS A 385 8.73 21.54 -21.18
CA LYS A 385 9.59 22.33 -20.26
C LYS A 385 10.72 21.51 -19.63
N ARG A 386 10.56 20.19 -19.54
CA ARG A 386 11.56 19.18 -19.13
C ARG A 386 11.27 17.88 -19.88
N SER A 387 12.29 17.05 -20.08
CA SER A 387 12.12 15.69 -20.62
C SER A 387 11.57 14.74 -19.55
N THR A 388 10.86 13.69 -19.98
CA THR A 388 10.46 12.58 -19.10
C THR A 388 11.70 11.80 -18.64
N PRO A 389 11.85 11.51 -17.33
CA PRO A 389 12.98 10.72 -16.84
C PRO A 389 13.02 9.29 -17.41
N LYS A 390 14.24 8.78 -17.62
CA LYS A 390 14.54 7.49 -18.29
C LYS A 390 15.32 6.49 -17.42
N HIS A 391 15.76 6.94 -16.24
CA HIS A 391 16.52 6.14 -15.28
C HIS A 391 15.65 5.56 -14.17
N ILE A 392 16.08 4.43 -13.61
CA ILE A 392 15.61 3.92 -12.31
C ILE A 392 16.69 4.18 -11.25
N VAL A 393 16.31 3.94 -9.99
CA VAL A 393 17.30 3.72 -8.92
C VAL A 393 17.21 2.28 -8.46
N VAL A 394 18.35 1.60 -8.45
CA VAL A 394 18.52 0.26 -7.89
C VAL A 394 19.08 0.40 -6.47
N VAL A 395 18.48 -0.27 -5.50
CA VAL A 395 18.95 -0.33 -4.11
C VAL A 395 19.44 -1.74 -3.81
N CYS A 396 20.66 -1.87 -3.30
CA CYS A 396 21.21 -3.16 -2.87
C CYS A 396 22.03 -2.96 -1.59
N ARG A 397 21.70 -3.69 -0.52
CA ARG A 397 22.35 -3.57 0.80
C ARG A 397 22.38 -2.11 1.30
N GLY A 398 21.28 -1.39 1.09
CA GLY A 398 21.09 0.04 1.41
C GLY A 398 21.79 1.02 0.46
N GLN A 399 22.71 0.54 -0.40
CA GLN A 399 23.43 1.38 -1.36
C GLN A 399 22.56 1.64 -2.58
N MET A 400 22.55 2.86 -3.07
CA MET A 400 21.67 3.32 -4.14
C MET A 400 22.46 3.62 -5.41
N PHE A 401 21.95 3.19 -6.55
CA PHE A 401 22.61 3.29 -7.85
C PHE A 401 21.63 3.79 -8.90
N ARG A 402 21.98 4.86 -9.60
CA ARG A 402 21.28 5.33 -10.80
C ARG A 402 21.61 4.38 -11.96
N LEU A 403 20.58 3.89 -12.65
CA LEU A 403 20.71 3.06 -13.85
C LEU A 403 19.78 3.59 -14.95
N GLU A 404 20.34 3.94 -16.10
CA GLU A 404 19.54 4.24 -17.30
C GLU A 404 18.94 2.95 -17.85
N ILE A 405 17.64 2.96 -18.16
CA ILE A 405 16.94 1.79 -18.73
C ILE A 405 16.25 2.07 -20.07
N ILE A 406 16.11 3.34 -20.44
CA ILE A 406 15.53 3.79 -21.71
C ILE A 406 16.53 4.69 -22.42
N LEU A 407 16.81 4.40 -23.69
CA LEU A 407 17.75 5.12 -24.54
C LEU A 407 17.14 6.41 -25.13
N ASP A 408 17.94 7.17 -25.90
CA ASP A 408 17.49 8.45 -26.44
C ASP A 408 16.35 8.34 -27.45
N ASP A 409 16.34 7.27 -28.24
CA ASP A 409 15.27 6.87 -29.17
C ASP A 409 14.03 6.24 -28.48
N PHE A 410 13.99 6.19 -27.15
CA PHE A 410 12.99 5.50 -26.34
C PHE A 410 12.92 3.96 -26.54
N SER A 411 13.95 3.34 -27.10
CA SER A 411 14.17 1.90 -26.95
C SER A 411 14.66 1.56 -25.52
N THR A 412 14.57 0.29 -25.13
CA THR A 412 15.17 -0.20 -23.88
C THR A 412 16.61 -0.61 -24.12
N VAL A 413 17.48 -0.38 -23.14
CA VAL A 413 18.82 -1.00 -23.10
C VAL A 413 18.73 -2.53 -23.23
N THR A 414 19.78 -3.19 -23.71
CA THR A 414 19.74 -4.62 -23.98
C THR A 414 19.71 -5.45 -22.69
N THR A 415 19.11 -6.63 -22.76
CA THR A 415 19.07 -7.64 -21.69
C THR A 415 20.48 -7.96 -21.15
N GLN A 416 21.51 -7.91 -22.00
CA GLN A 416 22.90 -8.15 -21.61
C GLN A 416 23.51 -6.97 -20.85
N GLU A 417 23.31 -5.72 -21.32
CA GLU A 417 23.77 -4.52 -20.60
C GLU A 417 23.08 -4.39 -19.23
N LEU A 418 21.80 -4.76 -19.12
CA LEU A 418 21.08 -4.85 -17.84
C LEU A 418 21.68 -5.90 -16.92
N ARG A 419 21.95 -7.11 -17.43
CA ARG A 419 22.59 -8.20 -16.68
C ARG A 419 23.94 -7.77 -16.11
N GLU A 420 24.81 -7.21 -16.95
CA GLU A 420 26.13 -6.73 -16.55
C GLU A 420 26.01 -5.62 -15.49
N SER A 421 25.16 -4.61 -15.73
CA SER A 421 24.95 -3.50 -14.80
C SER A 421 24.41 -3.96 -13.43
N LEU A 422 23.45 -4.90 -13.40
CA LEU A 422 22.89 -5.42 -12.15
C LEU A 422 23.88 -6.32 -11.40
N MET A 423 24.70 -7.10 -12.11
CA MET A 423 25.79 -7.89 -11.50
C MET A 423 26.90 -6.99 -10.93
N GLU A 424 27.25 -5.90 -11.62
CA GLU A 424 28.19 -4.88 -11.13
C GLU A 424 27.66 -4.20 -9.85
N ILE A 425 26.37 -3.84 -9.82
CA ILE A 425 25.70 -3.30 -8.62
C ILE A 425 25.81 -4.26 -7.44
N VAL A 426 25.47 -5.55 -7.62
CA VAL A 426 25.54 -6.54 -6.53
C VAL A 426 26.97 -6.72 -6.03
N THR A 427 27.94 -6.86 -6.94
CA THR A 427 29.35 -7.04 -6.60
C THR A 427 29.89 -5.82 -5.83
N THR A 428 29.64 -4.61 -6.33
CA THR A 428 30.04 -3.35 -5.68
C THR A 428 29.40 -3.19 -4.30
N ALA A 429 28.12 -3.54 -4.18
CA ALA A 429 27.41 -3.46 -2.91
C ALA A 429 27.94 -4.46 -1.87
N GLU A 430 28.42 -5.63 -2.30
CA GLU A 430 29.05 -6.63 -1.44
C GLU A 430 30.44 -6.21 -0.97
N GLU A 431 31.29 -5.68 -1.86
CA GLU A 431 32.62 -5.17 -1.50
C GLU A 431 32.55 -4.02 -0.47
N ASN A 432 31.62 -3.08 -0.69
CA ASN A 432 31.42 -1.92 0.19
C ASN A 432 30.64 -2.23 1.49
N SER A 433 30.11 -3.44 1.66
CA SER A 433 29.24 -3.81 2.79
C SER A 433 29.91 -3.73 4.17
N SER A 434 31.24 -3.63 4.22
CA SER A 434 32.03 -3.53 5.46
C SER A 434 32.46 -2.11 5.83
N THR A 435 32.27 -1.14 4.94
CA THR A 435 32.81 0.24 5.04
C THR A 435 31.78 1.34 4.92
N SER A 436 30.62 1.08 4.29
CA SER A 436 29.58 2.08 4.07
C SER A 436 28.57 2.16 5.21
N VAL A 437 28.31 3.38 5.72
CA VAL A 437 27.15 3.67 6.59
C VAL A 437 25.91 3.80 5.69
N SER A 438 25.40 2.64 5.29
CA SER A 438 24.46 2.47 4.19
C SER A 438 23.03 2.33 4.70
N GLY A 439 22.33 3.46 4.91
CA GLY A 439 21.00 3.45 5.53
C GLY A 439 20.08 4.65 5.26
N VAL A 440 20.45 5.63 4.42
CA VAL A 440 19.68 6.89 4.24
C VAL A 440 18.20 6.66 3.87
N GLY A 441 17.88 5.54 3.22
CA GLY A 441 16.52 5.09 2.94
C GLY A 441 15.60 5.00 4.17
N ILE A 442 16.14 4.62 5.34
CA ILE A 442 15.39 4.51 6.60
C ILE A 442 14.79 5.86 7.02
N LEU A 443 15.39 6.98 6.62
CA LEU A 443 14.92 8.31 7.00
C LEU A 443 13.55 8.64 6.38
N THR A 444 13.16 7.96 5.29
CA THR A 444 11.81 8.06 4.70
C THR A 444 10.73 7.37 5.54
N SER A 445 11.12 6.52 6.50
CA SER A 445 10.21 5.67 7.28
C SER A 445 9.62 6.34 8.53
N ILE A 446 10.30 7.34 9.08
CA ILE A 446 9.99 7.97 10.37
C ILE A 446 8.89 9.07 10.25
N ASP A 447 8.57 9.77 11.36
CA ASP A 447 7.63 10.91 11.36
C ASP A 447 7.94 11.95 10.26
N ARG A 448 6.87 12.57 9.78
CA ARG A 448 6.85 13.38 8.57
C ARG A 448 7.30 14.82 8.78
N ASP A 449 7.10 15.43 9.96
CA ASP A 449 7.76 16.71 10.29
C ASP A 449 9.25 16.48 10.47
N GLU A 450 9.63 15.49 11.27
CA GLU A 450 11.03 15.18 11.53
C GLU A 450 11.78 14.83 10.23
N TRP A 451 11.13 14.12 9.30
CA TRP A 451 11.70 13.85 7.97
C TRP A 451 11.77 15.11 7.10
N SER A 452 10.80 16.02 7.19
CA SER A 452 10.88 17.32 6.49
C SER A 452 12.11 18.11 6.97
N GLU A 453 12.30 18.23 8.29
CA GLU A 453 13.45 18.90 8.90
C GLU A 453 14.78 18.25 8.48
N THR A 454 14.86 16.92 8.46
CA THR A 454 16.11 16.24 8.10
C THR A 454 16.36 16.18 6.60
N ARG A 455 15.33 16.14 5.76
CA ARG A 455 15.52 16.33 4.31
C ARG A 455 16.07 17.73 4.03
N VAL A 456 15.63 18.76 4.78
CA VAL A 456 16.26 20.09 4.74
C VAL A 456 17.72 20.05 5.21
N HIS A 457 18.04 19.32 6.29
CA HIS A 457 19.43 19.17 6.74
C HIS A 457 20.31 18.50 5.66
N LEU A 458 19.89 17.37 5.09
CA LEU A 458 20.59 16.69 3.99
C LEU A 458 20.88 17.63 2.82
N MET A 459 19.87 18.39 2.37
CA MET A 459 20.02 19.37 1.28
C MET A 459 20.94 20.54 1.65
N THR A 460 21.01 20.97 2.91
CA THR A 460 21.86 22.09 3.33
C THR A 460 23.32 21.68 3.55
N LEU A 461 23.58 20.41 3.84
CA LEU A 461 24.93 19.89 4.09
C LEU A 461 25.81 19.82 2.82
N SER A 462 25.24 19.47 1.66
CA SER A 462 26.00 19.28 0.42
C SER A 462 25.15 19.47 -0.84
N GLU A 463 25.74 20.00 -1.92
CA GLU A 463 25.11 20.02 -3.25
C GLU A 463 24.95 18.61 -3.83
N ASN A 464 25.89 17.70 -3.55
CA ASN A 464 25.82 16.30 -3.98
C ASN A 464 24.62 15.57 -3.34
N ASN A 465 24.26 15.89 -2.09
CA ASN A 465 23.02 15.38 -1.47
C ASN A 465 21.75 15.85 -2.20
N ARG A 466 21.73 17.10 -2.70
CA ARG A 466 20.59 17.62 -3.47
C ARG A 466 20.42 16.88 -4.78
N ASP A 467 21.53 16.63 -5.49
CA ASP A 467 21.56 15.89 -6.73
C ASP A 467 21.20 14.40 -6.55
N CYS A 468 21.64 13.78 -5.44
CA CYS A 468 21.22 12.42 -5.07
C CYS A 468 19.71 12.34 -4.77
N LEU A 469 19.17 13.28 -3.98
CA LEU A 469 17.73 13.38 -3.71
C LEU A 469 16.93 13.63 -4.99
N GLN A 470 17.36 14.56 -5.85
CA GLN A 470 16.69 14.82 -7.12
C GLN A 470 16.70 13.57 -8.02
N THR A 471 17.81 12.85 -8.09
CA THR A 471 17.92 11.61 -8.87
C THR A 471 16.92 10.54 -8.39
N LEU A 472 16.77 10.37 -7.07
CA LEU A 472 15.77 9.48 -6.44
C LEU A 472 14.33 9.94 -6.69
N GLU A 473 14.06 11.24 -6.57
CA GLU A 473 12.72 11.82 -6.73
C GLU A 473 12.24 11.72 -8.19
N GLU A 474 13.15 11.94 -9.16
CA GLU A 474 12.84 11.92 -10.61
C GLU A 474 12.81 10.51 -11.23
N CYS A 475 13.48 9.49 -10.68
CA CYS A 475 13.59 8.16 -11.33
C CYS A 475 12.24 7.49 -11.62
N MET A 476 12.13 6.65 -12.64
CA MET A 476 10.85 6.05 -13.06
C MET A 476 10.19 5.23 -11.95
N PHE A 477 10.97 4.37 -11.31
CA PHE A 477 10.60 3.56 -10.14
C PHE A 477 11.89 3.19 -9.37
N VAL A 478 11.72 2.62 -8.17
CA VAL A 478 12.82 2.03 -7.40
C VAL A 478 12.80 0.51 -7.54
N LEU A 479 13.94 -0.10 -7.86
CA LEU A 479 14.14 -1.55 -7.82
C LEU A 479 15.03 -1.87 -6.62
N THR A 480 14.63 -2.81 -5.77
CA THR A 480 15.45 -3.29 -4.65
C THR A 480 15.89 -4.72 -4.93
N LEU A 481 17.19 -4.94 -4.98
CA LEU A 481 17.80 -6.27 -5.00
C LEU A 481 18.00 -6.69 -3.55
N GLU A 482 17.12 -7.56 -3.07
CA GLU A 482 17.12 -8.02 -1.69
C GLU A 482 18.17 -9.10 -1.43
N HIS A 483 18.97 -8.88 -0.38
CA HIS A 483 20.00 -9.82 0.05
C HIS A 483 19.43 -10.97 0.91
N MET A 484 18.16 -10.88 1.28
CA MET A 484 17.44 -11.86 2.08
C MET A 484 16.60 -12.78 1.20
N LYS A 485 16.60 -14.08 1.53
CA LYS A 485 15.65 -15.06 1.00
C LYS A 485 14.38 -15.01 1.84
N SER A 486 13.26 -14.63 1.24
CA SER A 486 11.97 -14.74 1.92
C SER A 486 11.63 -16.22 2.15
N ARG A 487 11.23 -16.57 3.37
CA ARG A 487 10.92 -17.95 3.79
C ARG A 487 9.46 -18.05 4.22
N GLY A 488 8.63 -18.62 3.36
CA GLY A 488 7.20 -18.79 3.59
C GLY A 488 6.37 -17.55 3.28
N THR A 489 5.11 -17.76 2.89
CA THR A 489 4.19 -16.71 2.42
C THR A 489 3.84 -15.69 3.50
N ASP A 490 3.69 -16.14 4.75
CA ASP A 490 3.27 -15.29 5.87
C ASP A 490 4.33 -14.26 6.24
N ARG A 491 5.60 -14.63 6.07
CA ARG A 491 6.76 -13.74 6.25
C ARG A 491 6.87 -12.73 5.11
N LEU A 492 6.61 -13.15 3.87
CA LEU A 492 6.61 -12.28 2.69
C LEU A 492 5.61 -11.11 2.83
N VAL A 493 4.47 -11.33 3.50
CA VAL A 493 3.51 -10.27 3.84
C VAL A 493 4.15 -9.14 4.68
N ASN A 494 4.90 -9.49 5.73
CA ASN A 494 5.60 -8.51 6.57
C ASN A 494 6.77 -7.84 5.81
N GLU A 495 7.53 -8.62 5.02
CA GLU A 495 8.67 -8.11 4.24
C GLU A 495 8.25 -7.16 3.10
N ALA A 496 7.03 -7.30 2.56
CA ALA A 496 6.46 -6.38 1.60
C ALA A 496 6.17 -4.97 2.17
N VAL A 497 5.93 -4.88 3.49
CA VAL A 497 5.69 -3.63 4.22
C VAL A 497 7.00 -3.07 4.77
N PHE A 498 7.70 -3.83 5.61
CA PHE A 498 8.84 -3.34 6.39
C PHE A 498 10.19 -3.87 5.88
N ALA A 499 10.38 -5.19 5.94
CA ALA A 499 11.69 -5.83 5.85
C ALA A 499 12.73 -5.15 6.77
N ASP A 500 13.87 -4.68 6.23
CA ASP A 500 14.95 -4.05 6.99
C ASP A 500 14.91 -2.51 7.03
N GLY A 501 13.99 -1.88 6.28
CA GLY A 501 13.83 -0.42 6.16
C GLY A 501 14.98 0.35 5.52
N CYS A 502 16.20 -0.19 5.56
CA CYS A 502 17.43 0.43 5.04
C CYS A 502 17.52 0.31 3.52
N ASN A 503 17.10 -0.85 2.99
CA ASN A 503 17.11 -1.17 1.57
C ASN A 503 15.80 -0.66 0.91
N ARG A 504 15.31 0.54 1.28
CA ARG A 504 13.97 1.07 0.92
C ARG A 504 14.00 2.57 0.59
N TRP A 505 12.97 3.04 -0.11
CA TRP A 505 12.66 4.47 -0.26
C TRP A 505 11.14 4.67 -0.28
N TYR A 506 10.54 4.80 0.90
CA TYR A 506 9.08 4.74 1.06
C TYR A 506 8.32 5.90 0.42
N ASP A 507 9.00 7.01 0.14
CA ASP A 507 8.39 8.15 -0.54
C ASP A 507 8.17 7.94 -2.04
N LYS A 508 8.71 6.87 -2.65
CA LYS A 508 8.54 6.62 -4.09
C LYS A 508 7.13 6.13 -4.42
N GLY A 509 6.55 6.65 -5.51
CA GLY A 509 5.25 6.20 -6.01
C GLY A 509 5.16 4.69 -6.29
N LEU A 510 6.23 4.11 -6.84
CA LEU A 510 6.31 2.70 -7.21
C LEU A 510 7.70 2.12 -6.87
N SER A 511 7.72 1.04 -6.09
CA SER A 511 8.93 0.29 -5.75
C SER A 511 8.73 -1.22 -5.92
N PHE A 512 9.71 -1.91 -6.52
CA PHE A 512 9.74 -3.36 -6.69
C PHE A 512 10.83 -3.97 -5.80
N TYR A 513 10.49 -4.97 -4.97
CA TYR A 513 11.44 -5.68 -4.11
C TYR A 513 11.62 -7.11 -4.59
N MET A 514 12.76 -7.39 -5.23
CA MET A 514 13.10 -8.70 -5.79
C MET A 514 14.01 -9.46 -4.81
N TYR A 515 13.49 -10.51 -4.19
CA TYR A 515 14.21 -11.34 -3.21
C TYR A 515 15.25 -12.24 -3.88
N GLN A 516 16.23 -12.71 -3.11
CA GLN A 516 17.32 -13.55 -3.65
C GLN A 516 16.83 -14.86 -4.30
N ASN A 517 15.67 -15.37 -3.85
CA ASN A 517 14.98 -16.53 -4.45
C ASN A 517 13.99 -16.15 -5.58
N GLY A 518 14.10 -14.94 -6.13
CA GLY A 518 13.30 -14.46 -7.27
C GLY A 518 11.81 -14.25 -7.00
N LEU A 519 11.39 -14.22 -5.73
CA LEU A 519 10.06 -13.74 -5.36
C LEU A 519 10.02 -12.21 -5.51
N LEU A 520 8.83 -11.65 -5.72
CA LEU A 520 8.63 -10.22 -5.94
C LEU A 520 7.50 -9.68 -5.06
N THR A 521 7.76 -8.58 -4.35
CA THR A 521 6.71 -7.76 -3.72
C THR A 521 6.79 -6.33 -4.22
N VAL A 522 5.67 -5.62 -4.22
CA VAL A 522 5.58 -4.24 -4.70
C VAL A 522 5.15 -3.35 -3.54
N ASN A 523 5.75 -2.18 -3.41
CA ASN A 523 5.36 -1.16 -2.43
C ASN A 523 5.01 0.13 -3.17
N VAL A 524 3.91 0.73 -2.76
CA VAL A 524 3.23 1.82 -3.47
C VAL A 524 2.92 2.92 -2.47
N CYS A 525 3.36 4.15 -2.77
CA CYS A 525 2.95 5.31 -1.99
C CYS A 525 1.49 5.64 -2.30
N SER A 526 0.57 5.11 -1.49
CA SER A 526 -0.90 5.23 -1.64
C SER A 526 -1.40 6.67 -1.77
N SER A 527 -0.62 7.67 -1.33
CA SER A 527 -0.96 9.08 -1.50
C SER A 527 -0.77 9.63 -2.92
N ILE A 528 -0.11 8.87 -3.80
CA ILE A 528 0.21 9.26 -5.17
C ILE A 528 -0.72 8.55 -6.16
N VAL A 529 -0.89 7.24 -5.99
CA VAL A 529 -1.58 6.35 -6.93
C VAL A 529 -2.33 5.25 -6.19
N ASP A 530 -3.54 4.94 -6.64
CA ASP A 530 -4.40 3.90 -6.08
C ASP A 530 -3.98 2.51 -6.57
N ASN A 531 -4.19 1.48 -5.75
CA ASN A 531 -3.84 0.10 -6.10
C ASN A 531 -4.56 -0.43 -7.35
N SER A 532 -5.72 0.11 -7.76
CA SER A 532 -6.36 -0.28 -9.04
C SER A 532 -5.48 0.03 -10.28
N VAL A 533 -4.70 1.10 -10.21
CA VAL A 533 -3.79 1.54 -11.28
C VAL A 533 -2.53 0.67 -11.28
N VAL A 534 -1.99 0.35 -10.09
CA VAL A 534 -0.83 -0.55 -9.97
C VAL A 534 -1.20 -1.98 -10.35
N ASN A 535 -2.36 -2.49 -9.91
CA ASN A 535 -2.85 -3.81 -10.31
C ASN A 535 -3.05 -3.95 -11.83
N THR A 536 -3.33 -2.84 -12.54
CA THR A 536 -3.33 -2.83 -14.01
C THR A 536 -1.94 -3.12 -14.57
N LEU A 537 -0.89 -2.47 -14.05
CA LEU A 537 0.50 -2.75 -14.41
C LEU A 537 0.89 -4.19 -14.04
N LEU A 538 0.55 -4.67 -12.84
CA LEU A 538 0.89 -6.04 -12.41
C LEU A 538 0.16 -7.10 -13.24
N ARG A 539 -1.08 -6.84 -13.66
CA ARG A 539 -1.82 -7.70 -14.60
C ARG A 539 -1.19 -7.70 -15.99
N PHE A 540 -0.75 -6.54 -16.50
CA PHE A 540 0.01 -6.47 -17.75
C PHE A 540 1.28 -7.32 -17.67
N ILE A 541 2.11 -7.13 -16.64
CA ILE A 541 3.34 -7.92 -16.44
C ILE A 541 3.02 -9.42 -16.36
N HIS A 542 1.99 -9.81 -15.60
CA HIS A 542 1.57 -11.22 -15.49
C HIS A 542 1.17 -11.82 -16.84
N ILE A 543 0.38 -11.11 -17.65
CA ILE A 543 -0.04 -11.56 -18.99
C ILE A 543 1.17 -11.67 -19.92
N ARG A 544 2.10 -10.71 -19.92
CA ARG A 544 3.30 -10.78 -20.78
C ARG A 544 4.25 -11.93 -20.39
N ILE A 545 4.34 -12.29 -19.11
CA ILE A 545 5.06 -13.49 -18.65
C ILE A 545 4.36 -14.77 -19.11
N LEU A 546 3.02 -14.80 -19.19
CA LEU A 546 2.27 -15.93 -19.74
C LEU A 546 2.44 -16.08 -21.26
N GLU A 547 2.33 -14.99 -22.01
CA GLU A 547 2.44 -14.98 -23.49
C GLU A 547 3.82 -15.47 -23.96
N ASP A 548 4.88 -14.96 -23.34
CA ASP A 548 6.27 -15.30 -23.67
C ASP A 548 6.84 -16.40 -22.74
N ALA A 549 6.03 -17.26 -22.11
CA ALA A 549 6.50 -18.19 -21.06
C ALA A 549 7.69 -19.08 -21.49
N GLU A 550 7.73 -19.50 -22.76
CA GLU A 550 8.84 -20.26 -23.36
C GLU A 550 10.16 -19.48 -23.46
N ARG A 551 10.09 -18.15 -23.59
CA ARG A 551 11.24 -17.25 -23.67
C ARG A 551 11.94 -17.09 -22.31
N TRP A 552 11.20 -17.22 -21.22
CA TRP A 552 11.65 -16.79 -19.88
C TRP A 552 12.02 -17.92 -18.92
N ASP A 553 11.44 -19.13 -19.04
CA ASP A 553 11.79 -20.23 -18.12
C ASP A 553 11.59 -21.65 -18.69
N ASP A 554 12.59 -22.08 -19.49
CA ASP A 554 12.70 -23.39 -20.12
C ASP A 554 12.73 -24.58 -19.14
N GLU A 555 12.98 -24.34 -17.84
CA GLU A 555 13.03 -25.39 -16.80
C GLU A 555 11.78 -25.41 -15.92
N VAL A 556 11.15 -24.26 -15.65
CA VAL A 556 9.82 -24.21 -15.01
C VAL A 556 8.80 -24.92 -15.89
N TYR A 557 8.77 -24.67 -17.21
CA TYR A 557 7.81 -25.32 -18.12
C TYR A 557 7.90 -26.86 -18.10
N ARG A 558 9.11 -27.43 -17.93
CA ARG A 558 9.32 -28.89 -17.79
C ARG A 558 8.97 -29.45 -16.41
N LYS A 559 9.11 -28.66 -15.35
CA LYS A 559 8.82 -29.08 -13.96
C LYS A 559 7.37 -28.79 -13.55
N SER A 560 6.68 -27.85 -14.20
CA SER A 560 5.25 -27.63 -14.08
C SER A 560 4.46 -28.70 -14.84
N GLY A 561 4.51 -29.95 -14.37
CA GLY A 561 3.65 -31.06 -14.81
C GLY A 561 2.15 -30.88 -14.52
N ARG A 562 1.69 -29.63 -14.39
CA ARG A 562 0.33 -29.18 -14.09
C ARG A 562 -0.17 -28.07 -15.03
N VAL A 563 0.46 -27.88 -16.21
CA VAL A 563 -0.22 -27.26 -17.37
C VAL A 563 -0.10 -28.19 -18.57
N SER A 564 -0.88 -29.27 -18.55
CA SER A 564 -0.99 -30.20 -19.68
C SER A 564 -2.46 -30.51 -19.97
N ARG A 565 -3.25 -29.46 -20.26
CA ARG A 565 -4.50 -29.48 -21.06
C ARG A 565 -5.25 -28.15 -21.23
N CYS A 566 -4.59 -27.01 -21.08
CA CYS A 566 -5.01 -25.78 -21.76
C CYS A 566 -3.96 -25.44 -22.80
N VAL A 567 -4.37 -25.33 -24.07
CA VAL A 567 -3.50 -25.20 -25.26
C VAL A 567 -2.51 -26.35 -25.45
N SER A 568 -2.94 -27.43 -26.12
CA SER A 568 -1.99 -28.30 -26.83
C SER A 568 -1.41 -27.55 -28.03
N MET A 569 -0.11 -27.27 -28.01
CA MET A 569 0.62 -26.51 -29.03
C MET A 569 0.80 -27.24 -30.37
N GLU A 570 -0.29 -27.58 -31.03
CA GLU A 570 -0.29 -27.90 -32.47
C GLU A 570 -1.19 -26.93 -33.28
N GLY A 571 -2.01 -26.11 -32.60
CA GLY A 571 -2.84 -25.07 -33.23
C GLY A 571 -2.19 -23.68 -33.35
N LEU A 572 -1.18 -23.34 -32.52
CA LEU A 572 -0.61 -21.99 -32.47
C LEU A 572 0.55 -21.75 -33.47
N PHE A 573 1.14 -22.81 -34.01
CA PHE A 573 2.37 -22.77 -34.83
C PHE A 573 2.18 -22.27 -36.28
N HIS A 574 1.17 -21.43 -36.54
CA HIS A 574 0.92 -20.84 -37.87
C HIS A 574 0.91 -19.30 -37.92
N ALA A 575 1.20 -18.62 -36.81
CA ALA A 575 1.50 -17.18 -36.82
C ALA A 575 2.92 -16.90 -37.36
N LYS A 576 3.06 -16.89 -38.69
CA LYS A 576 4.29 -16.51 -39.41
C LYS A 576 4.64 -15.03 -39.20
N THR A 577 5.33 -14.65 -38.12
CA THR A 577 5.79 -13.25 -37.95
C THR A 577 7.12 -13.07 -37.21
N LEU A 578 8.04 -14.06 -37.25
CA LEU A 578 9.42 -13.89 -36.74
C LEU A 578 10.54 -14.15 -37.76
N SER A 579 10.21 -14.38 -39.04
CA SER A 579 11.22 -14.52 -40.12
C SER A 579 11.17 -13.41 -41.19
N GLN A 580 10.46 -12.30 -40.95
CA GLN A 580 10.30 -11.20 -41.93
C GLN A 580 10.78 -9.83 -41.43
N ILE A 581 11.24 -9.72 -40.19
CA ILE A 581 11.74 -8.46 -39.61
C ILE A 581 13.19 -8.14 -40.05
N SER A 582 13.89 -9.09 -40.69
CA SER A 582 15.28 -8.89 -41.17
C SER A 582 15.41 -8.36 -42.60
N GLU A 583 14.32 -8.15 -43.35
CA GLU A 583 14.38 -7.87 -44.81
C GLU A 583 13.60 -6.63 -45.29
N LEU A 584 12.98 -5.84 -44.40
CA LEU A 584 12.14 -4.69 -44.76
C LEU A 584 12.68 -3.32 -44.30
N VAL A 585 14.01 -3.16 -44.24
CA VAL A 585 14.68 -1.85 -44.18
C VAL A 585 15.62 -1.68 -45.39
N LEU A 586 15.05 -1.80 -46.59
CA LEU A 586 15.69 -1.44 -47.86
C LEU A 586 14.65 -0.79 -48.80
N VAL A 587 14.35 0.49 -48.57
CA VAL A 587 13.76 1.38 -49.58
C VAL A 587 14.71 2.56 -49.76
N GLN A 588 14.88 2.95 -51.02
CA GLN A 588 16.02 3.72 -51.51
C GLN A 588 15.91 5.22 -51.17
N GLU A 589 16.99 5.81 -50.65
CA GLU A 589 17.30 7.22 -50.84
C GLU A 589 18.48 7.34 -51.83
N GLU A 590 18.30 8.06 -52.94
CA GLU A 590 19.37 8.36 -53.88
C GLU A 590 20.01 9.72 -53.57
N HIS A 591 21.34 9.72 -53.51
CA HIS A 591 22.26 10.87 -53.43
C HIS A 591 22.35 11.56 -52.05
N SER A 592 23.55 11.84 -51.50
CA SER A 592 24.88 11.95 -52.11
C SER A 592 26.00 11.53 -51.14
N GLU A 593 27.15 11.11 -51.67
CA GLU A 593 28.30 10.60 -50.89
C GLU A 593 28.90 11.66 -49.96
N LEU A 594 28.83 11.41 -48.65
CA LEU A 594 29.67 12.02 -47.63
C LEU A 594 30.10 10.92 -46.65
N ASP A 595 31.39 10.89 -46.32
CA ASP A 595 32.02 9.82 -45.54
C ASP A 595 31.35 9.60 -44.18
N VAL A 596 30.84 8.38 -43.95
CA VAL A 596 30.34 7.94 -42.63
C VAL A 596 31.50 7.28 -41.87
N PRO A 597 31.97 7.86 -40.74
CA PRO A 597 32.94 7.19 -39.88
C PRO A 597 32.30 5.97 -39.20
N SER A 598 33.05 4.89 -39.08
CA SER A 598 32.62 3.66 -38.42
C SER A 598 32.35 3.86 -36.92
N ALA A 599 31.09 4.10 -36.56
CA ALA A 599 30.64 4.24 -35.18
C ALA A 599 30.54 2.88 -34.45
N SER A 600 31.69 2.35 -34.05
CA SER A 600 31.77 1.42 -32.92
C SER A 600 31.76 2.24 -31.61
N GLN A 601 30.60 2.76 -31.23
CA GLN A 601 30.37 3.36 -29.93
C GLN A 601 29.51 2.43 -29.09
N SER A 602 30.15 1.74 -28.14
CA SER A 602 29.45 0.99 -27.09
C SER A 602 28.61 1.96 -26.27
N CYS A 603 27.30 1.74 -26.22
CA CYS A 603 26.40 2.50 -25.36
C CYS A 603 26.58 2.02 -23.90
N THR A 604 27.60 2.54 -23.21
CA THR A 604 27.81 2.20 -21.81
C THR A 604 26.62 2.69 -20.99
N THR A 605 25.87 1.78 -20.36
CA THR A 605 24.90 2.11 -19.32
C THR A 605 25.59 2.99 -18.27
N HIS A 606 25.11 4.21 -18.08
CA HIS A 606 25.69 5.15 -17.12
C HIS A 606 25.28 4.79 -15.68
N LEU A 607 25.87 3.70 -15.17
CA LEU A 607 25.80 3.34 -13.76
C LEU A 607 26.48 4.42 -12.92
N ARG A 608 25.76 4.97 -11.94
CA ARG A 608 26.30 5.95 -11.00
C ARG A 608 25.86 5.64 -9.57
N PRO A 609 26.78 5.40 -8.62
CA PRO A 609 26.41 5.30 -7.20
C PRO A 609 25.95 6.65 -6.65
N LEU A 610 24.92 6.63 -5.81
CA LEU A 610 24.40 7.78 -5.08
C LEU A 610 24.98 7.75 -3.66
N ILE A 611 26.08 8.46 -3.47
CA ILE A 611 26.79 8.54 -2.20
C ILE A 611 26.34 9.80 -1.49
N PHE A 612 25.72 9.65 -0.32
CA PHE A 612 25.31 10.78 0.51
C PHE A 612 26.43 11.25 1.42
N ASP A 613 26.63 12.57 1.47
CA ASP A 613 27.46 13.22 2.47
C ASP A 613 26.67 13.30 3.78
N LEU A 614 27.20 12.70 4.85
CA LEU A 614 26.53 12.62 6.16
C LEU A 614 27.44 13.19 7.25
N ASP A 615 26.85 13.93 8.18
CA ASP A 615 27.50 14.37 9.42
C ASP A 615 27.14 13.43 10.59
N ASP A 616 27.79 13.62 11.75
CA ASP A 616 27.53 12.81 12.95
C ASP A 616 26.06 12.87 13.40
N SER A 617 25.36 13.98 13.15
CA SER A 617 23.95 14.15 13.50
C SER A 617 23.03 13.31 12.61
N LEU A 618 23.27 13.29 11.30
CA LEU A 618 22.54 12.46 10.34
C LEU A 618 22.83 10.98 10.57
N VAL A 619 24.09 10.61 10.81
CA VAL A 619 24.46 9.22 11.16
C VAL A 619 23.75 8.77 12.43
N LYS A 620 23.73 9.59 13.49
CA LYS A 620 22.97 9.27 14.71
C LYS A 620 21.49 9.07 14.41
N ARG A 621 20.89 9.96 13.61
CA ARG A 621 19.46 9.88 13.28
C ARG A 621 19.10 8.66 12.42
N ILE A 622 19.98 8.22 11.53
CA ILE A 622 19.84 6.94 10.82
C ILE A 622 19.77 5.78 11.83
N LEU A 623 20.68 5.75 12.81
CA LEU A 623 20.69 4.71 13.85
C LEU A 623 19.45 4.74 14.76
N ASP A 624 19.02 5.94 15.20
CA ASP A 624 17.80 6.12 16.00
C ASP A 624 16.55 5.65 15.21
N ALA A 625 16.48 5.96 13.92
CA ALA A 625 15.43 5.52 13.00
C ALA A 625 15.42 4.00 12.81
N GLU A 626 16.57 3.38 12.56
CA GLU A 626 16.72 1.92 12.46
C GLU A 626 16.22 1.21 13.73
N MET A 627 16.55 1.74 14.92
CA MET A 627 16.08 1.16 16.20
C MET A 627 14.56 1.24 16.37
N SER A 628 13.95 2.37 16.00
CA SER A 628 12.48 2.53 16.03
C SER A 628 11.80 1.58 15.05
N PHE A 629 12.34 1.51 13.82
CA PHE A 629 11.82 0.69 12.74
C PHE A 629 11.87 -0.81 13.03
N ASP A 630 12.99 -1.32 13.56
CA ASP A 630 13.12 -2.74 13.97
C ASP A 630 12.02 -3.10 15.00
N CYS A 631 11.74 -2.22 15.96
CA CYS A 631 10.68 -2.42 16.96
C CYS A 631 9.26 -2.43 16.34
N LEU A 632 9.00 -1.54 15.38
CA LEU A 632 7.73 -1.47 14.66
C LEU A 632 7.50 -2.70 13.77
N SER A 633 8.52 -3.10 13.01
CA SER A 633 8.54 -4.26 12.13
C SER A 633 8.33 -5.58 12.90
N GLU A 634 9.03 -5.76 14.03
CA GLU A 634 8.84 -6.93 14.90
C GLU A 634 7.44 -6.98 15.56
N ASN A 635 6.75 -5.85 15.74
CA ASN A 635 5.41 -5.79 16.34
C ASN A 635 4.27 -6.18 15.36
N LEU A 636 4.47 -6.13 14.04
CA LEU A 636 3.46 -6.60 13.09
C LEU A 636 3.42 -8.13 13.03
N SER A 637 2.23 -8.71 13.13
CA SER A 637 1.95 -10.12 12.85
C SER A 637 1.14 -10.24 11.56
N SER A 638 1.51 -11.18 10.70
CA SER A 638 0.88 -11.45 9.41
C SER A 638 0.61 -12.93 9.22
N SER A 639 -0.46 -13.26 8.49
CA SER A 639 -0.82 -14.63 8.09
C SER A 639 -1.58 -14.59 6.76
N LEU A 640 -1.26 -15.50 5.84
CA LEU A 640 -1.94 -15.62 4.55
C LEU A 640 -2.94 -16.79 4.58
N CYS A 641 -4.23 -16.48 4.70
CA CYS A 641 -5.29 -17.47 4.54
C CYS A 641 -5.49 -17.78 3.04
N GLN A 642 -5.07 -18.98 2.64
CA GLN A 642 -5.32 -19.53 1.29
C GLN A 642 -6.50 -20.49 1.34
N PHE A 643 -7.43 -20.40 0.37
CA PHE A 643 -8.60 -21.26 0.29
C PHE A 643 -8.84 -21.71 -1.16
N GLN A 644 -8.66 -23.01 -1.42
CA GLN A 644 -8.76 -23.64 -2.75
C GLN A 644 -10.18 -24.13 -3.09
N GLY A 645 -11.11 -24.11 -2.13
CA GLY A 645 -12.52 -24.49 -2.35
C GLY A 645 -13.37 -23.38 -2.98
N PHE A 646 -12.76 -22.43 -3.69
CA PHE A 646 -13.44 -21.25 -4.23
C PHE A 646 -13.51 -21.35 -5.75
N GLU A 647 -14.72 -21.28 -6.30
CA GLU A 647 -14.99 -21.20 -7.74
C GLU A 647 -15.72 -19.89 -8.00
N ILE A 648 -15.15 -19.01 -8.84
CA ILE A 648 -15.76 -17.70 -9.13
C ILE A 648 -17.03 -17.85 -9.98
N ASP A 649 -17.02 -18.79 -10.93
CA ASP A 649 -18.12 -19.15 -11.82
C ASP A 649 -19.40 -19.48 -11.04
N LEU A 650 -19.28 -20.13 -9.87
CA LEU A 650 -20.40 -20.44 -8.98
C LEU A 650 -21.08 -19.17 -8.41
N LEU A 651 -20.34 -18.09 -8.23
CA LEU A 651 -20.90 -16.79 -7.83
C LEU A 651 -21.55 -16.09 -9.02
N GLU A 652 -20.92 -16.13 -10.19
CA GLU A 652 -21.40 -15.50 -11.42
C GLU A 652 -22.72 -16.13 -11.91
N ASP A 653 -22.80 -17.47 -11.98
CA ASP A 653 -24.02 -18.24 -12.27
C ASP A 653 -25.21 -17.83 -11.39
N ARG A 654 -24.89 -17.50 -10.13
CA ARG A 654 -25.87 -17.14 -9.09
C ARG A 654 -26.07 -15.64 -8.95
N LYS A 655 -25.38 -14.84 -9.78
CA LYS A 655 -25.41 -13.37 -9.79
C LYS A 655 -25.06 -12.76 -8.42
N ILE A 656 -24.14 -13.42 -7.71
CA ILE A 656 -23.58 -12.96 -6.45
C ILE A 656 -22.39 -12.07 -6.77
N ASN A 657 -22.40 -10.83 -6.26
CA ASN A 657 -21.26 -9.94 -6.38
C ASN A 657 -20.05 -10.52 -5.61
N ILE A 658 -18.90 -10.64 -6.30
CA ILE A 658 -17.71 -11.32 -5.79
C ILE A 658 -17.13 -10.60 -4.56
N ASP A 659 -17.09 -9.28 -4.59
CA ASP A 659 -16.66 -8.44 -3.47
C ASP A 659 -17.53 -8.64 -2.21
N ALA A 660 -18.85 -8.77 -2.39
CA ALA A 660 -19.78 -9.10 -1.30
C ALA A 660 -19.47 -10.44 -0.63
N PHE A 661 -19.03 -11.47 -1.38
CA PHE A 661 -18.65 -12.75 -0.79
C PHE A 661 -17.47 -12.60 0.19
N ALA A 662 -16.42 -11.87 -0.19
CA ALA A 662 -15.28 -11.60 0.69
C ALA A 662 -15.71 -10.83 1.94
N HIS A 663 -16.45 -9.73 1.77
CA HIS A 663 -16.87 -8.90 2.90
C HIS A 663 -17.81 -9.65 3.86
N LEU A 664 -18.69 -10.51 3.36
CA LEU A 664 -19.56 -11.35 4.21
C LEU A 664 -18.74 -12.43 4.95
N ALA A 665 -17.75 -13.06 4.30
CA ALA A 665 -16.84 -13.98 4.99
C ALA A 665 -16.12 -13.30 6.17
N LEU A 666 -15.54 -12.12 5.96
CA LEU A 666 -14.85 -11.34 7.00
C LEU A 666 -15.79 -10.95 8.16
N GLN A 667 -17.02 -10.52 7.86
CA GLN A 667 -18.01 -10.16 8.88
C GLN A 667 -18.45 -11.37 9.72
N LEU A 668 -18.68 -12.53 9.09
CA LEU A 668 -19.01 -13.77 9.79
C LEU A 668 -17.86 -14.23 10.69
N THR A 669 -16.62 -14.18 10.18
CA THR A 669 -15.43 -14.55 10.96
C THR A 669 -15.28 -13.68 12.20
N PHE A 670 -15.40 -12.36 12.07
CA PHE A 670 -15.29 -11.47 13.22
C PHE A 670 -16.43 -11.69 14.23
N LEU A 671 -17.68 -11.79 13.77
CA LEU A 671 -18.82 -12.03 14.66
C LEU A 671 -18.68 -13.36 15.43
N LYS A 672 -18.14 -14.39 14.78
CA LYS A 672 -17.85 -15.71 15.38
C LYS A 672 -16.77 -15.65 16.47
N MET A 673 -15.74 -14.81 16.29
CA MET A 673 -14.64 -14.67 17.24
C MET A 673 -14.99 -13.75 18.43
N TYR A 674 -15.67 -12.63 18.16
CA TYR A 674 -15.85 -11.55 19.14
C TYR A 674 -17.28 -11.35 19.64
N PHE A 675 -18.26 -12.10 19.11
CA PHE A 675 -19.68 -12.07 19.50
C PHE A 675 -20.32 -10.67 19.47
N ARG A 676 -19.80 -9.77 18.62
CA ARG A 676 -20.33 -8.43 18.37
C ARG A 676 -20.21 -8.04 16.89
N PRO A 677 -21.05 -7.11 16.39
CA PRO A 677 -20.88 -6.54 15.05
C PRO A 677 -19.47 -5.94 14.85
N PRO A 678 -18.82 -6.20 13.69
CA PRO A 678 -17.59 -5.53 13.29
C PRO A 678 -17.87 -4.18 12.63
N ALA A 679 -16.98 -3.22 12.85
CA ALA A 679 -16.76 -2.05 12.00
C ALA A 679 -15.84 -2.43 10.83
N VAL A 680 -16.40 -2.85 9.69
CA VAL A 680 -15.62 -3.19 8.48
C VAL A 680 -15.64 -2.04 7.49
N GLY A 681 -14.48 -1.50 7.14
CA GLY A 681 -14.31 -0.41 6.19
C GLY A 681 -13.54 -0.85 4.94
N SER A 682 -14.07 -0.51 3.77
CA SER A 682 -13.53 -0.81 2.44
C SER A 682 -13.22 0.46 1.65
N LYS A 683 -12.16 0.46 0.84
CA LYS A 683 -11.89 1.52 -0.14
C LYS A 683 -12.59 1.19 -1.46
N VAL A 684 -13.53 2.03 -1.87
CA VAL A 684 -14.27 1.87 -3.14
C VAL A 684 -13.73 2.85 -4.18
N SER A 685 -13.24 2.35 -5.32
CA SER A 685 -12.83 3.18 -6.46
C SER A 685 -13.98 4.05 -6.95
N ILE A 686 -13.77 5.37 -7.02
CA ILE A 686 -14.73 6.35 -7.57
C ILE A 686 -14.21 6.98 -8.87
N ARG A 687 -13.35 6.25 -9.61
CA ARG A 687 -12.75 6.70 -10.87
C ARG A 687 -13.76 7.04 -11.99
N ARG A 688 -15.07 6.83 -11.81
CA ARG A 688 -16.11 7.43 -12.68
C ARG A 688 -16.07 8.97 -12.71
N PHE A 689 -15.46 9.59 -11.69
CA PHE A 689 -15.36 11.05 -11.59
C PHE A 689 -13.97 11.57 -11.96
N TYR A 690 -13.93 12.79 -12.49
CA TYR A 690 -12.71 13.48 -12.89
C TYR A 690 -11.70 13.59 -11.74
N HIS A 691 -10.49 13.09 -11.97
CA HIS A 691 -9.36 13.09 -11.02
C HIS A 691 -9.66 12.42 -9.66
N ALA A 692 -10.73 11.63 -9.57
CA ALA A 692 -11.12 10.98 -8.34
C ALA A 692 -10.28 9.73 -8.04
N HIS A 693 -10.21 9.40 -6.75
CA HIS A 693 -9.45 8.27 -6.20
C HIS A 693 -10.45 7.21 -5.71
N PHE A 694 -10.59 7.07 -4.38
CA PHE A 694 -11.56 6.20 -3.71
C PHE A 694 -12.57 7.00 -2.86
N GLU A 695 -13.52 6.30 -2.22
CA GLU A 695 -14.32 6.73 -1.07
C GLU A 695 -14.46 5.56 -0.09
N THR A 696 -14.65 5.85 1.20
CA THR A 696 -14.77 4.82 2.25
C THR A 696 -16.20 4.28 2.31
N MET A 697 -16.35 2.95 2.28
CA MET A 697 -17.62 2.25 2.48
C MET A 697 -17.58 1.40 3.75
N ILE A 698 -18.55 1.57 4.64
CA ILE A 698 -18.74 0.70 5.81
C ILE A 698 -19.67 -0.44 5.43
N THR A 699 -19.15 -1.67 5.38
CA THR A 699 -19.85 -2.80 4.73
C THR A 699 -20.78 -3.58 5.68
N THR A 700 -20.80 -3.22 6.96
CA THR A 700 -21.66 -3.83 7.97
C THR A 700 -23.09 -3.29 7.87
N THR A 701 -24.01 -4.14 7.45
CA THR A 701 -25.43 -3.82 7.20
C THR A 701 -26.35 -4.62 8.12
N ALA A 702 -27.64 -4.27 8.18
CA ALA A 702 -28.58 -5.02 9.01
C ALA A 702 -28.81 -6.43 8.43
N GLU A 703 -28.78 -6.51 7.11
CA GLU A 703 -28.89 -7.70 6.28
C GLU A 703 -27.68 -8.63 6.48
N SER A 704 -26.45 -8.10 6.44
CA SER A 704 -25.26 -8.90 6.71
C SER A 704 -25.22 -9.42 8.15
N LEU A 705 -25.60 -8.60 9.14
CA LEU A 705 -25.70 -9.05 10.53
C LEU A 705 -26.82 -10.09 10.74
N ALA A 706 -27.98 -9.94 10.08
CA ALA A 706 -29.05 -10.93 10.14
C ALA A 706 -28.59 -12.29 9.61
N TRP A 707 -27.91 -12.29 8.46
CA TRP A 707 -27.30 -13.50 7.90
C TRP A 707 -26.21 -14.10 8.80
N CYS A 708 -25.27 -13.28 9.30
CA CYS A 708 -24.19 -13.78 10.17
C CYS A 708 -24.75 -14.43 11.46
N ASN A 709 -25.77 -13.81 12.07
CA ASN A 709 -26.45 -14.39 13.23
C ASN A 709 -27.19 -15.69 12.88
N GLU A 710 -27.76 -15.83 11.68
CA GLU A 710 -28.38 -17.08 11.24
C GLU A 710 -27.34 -18.19 11.04
N MET A 711 -26.17 -17.87 10.47
CA MET A 711 -25.06 -18.82 10.30
C MET A 711 -24.59 -19.39 11.63
N LEU A 712 -24.54 -18.58 12.69
CA LEU A 712 -24.12 -18.97 14.04
C LEU A 712 -25.15 -19.81 14.81
N LYS A 713 -26.40 -19.91 14.35
CA LYS A 713 -27.40 -20.80 14.96
C LYS A 713 -27.17 -22.26 14.54
N PRO A 714 -27.14 -23.22 15.49
CA PRO A 714 -26.99 -24.63 15.18
C PRO A 714 -28.19 -25.19 14.41
N ASP A 715 -29.41 -24.86 14.82
CA ASP A 715 -30.65 -25.44 14.31
C ASP A 715 -31.25 -24.69 13.10
N ALA A 716 -30.57 -23.65 12.60
CA ALA A 716 -31.09 -22.81 11.52
C ALA A 716 -31.04 -23.52 10.16
N SER A 717 -32.12 -23.36 9.38
CA SER A 717 -32.29 -24.06 8.11
C SER A 717 -31.27 -23.59 7.06
N VAL A 718 -30.81 -24.52 6.21
CA VAL A 718 -29.94 -24.19 5.06
C VAL A 718 -30.62 -23.19 4.13
N ALA A 719 -31.93 -23.33 3.94
CA ALA A 719 -32.73 -22.43 3.11
C ALA A 719 -32.73 -20.98 3.65
N ASP A 720 -32.87 -20.78 4.95
CA ASP A 720 -32.81 -19.44 5.58
C ASP A 720 -31.41 -18.86 5.54
N LYS A 721 -30.37 -19.67 5.84
CA LYS A 721 -28.97 -19.25 5.72
C LYS A 721 -28.66 -18.78 4.28
N LYS A 722 -29.11 -19.53 3.27
CA LYS A 722 -28.92 -19.23 1.84
C LYS A 722 -29.73 -18.01 1.39
N ARG A 723 -30.99 -17.89 1.84
CA ARG A 723 -31.85 -16.74 1.55
C ARG A 723 -31.27 -15.43 2.13
N LEU A 724 -30.91 -15.44 3.41
CA LEU A 724 -30.33 -14.27 4.08
C LEU A 724 -28.95 -13.90 3.50
N PHE A 725 -28.15 -14.88 3.06
CA PHE A 725 -26.89 -14.62 2.36
C PHE A 725 -27.13 -13.82 1.07
N LEU A 726 -28.10 -14.23 0.25
CA LEU A 726 -28.43 -13.55 -1.00
C LEU A 726 -29.03 -12.15 -0.76
N GLU A 727 -29.83 -11.97 0.29
CA GLU A 727 -30.33 -10.66 0.72
C GLU A 727 -29.17 -9.72 1.13
N ALA A 728 -28.21 -10.22 1.92
CA ALA A 728 -27.03 -9.48 2.35
C ALA A 728 -26.09 -9.13 1.19
N ALA A 729 -25.80 -10.09 0.30
CA ALA A 729 -24.95 -9.88 -0.87
C ALA A 729 -25.55 -8.85 -1.84
N LYS A 730 -26.88 -8.91 -2.04
CA LYS A 730 -27.61 -7.89 -2.80
C LYS A 730 -27.53 -6.52 -2.15
N LYS A 731 -27.63 -6.42 -0.82
CA LYS A 731 -27.52 -5.13 -0.13
C LYS A 731 -26.11 -4.53 -0.23
N HIS A 732 -25.07 -5.36 -0.13
CA HIS A 732 -23.68 -4.95 -0.35
C HIS A 732 -23.48 -4.38 -1.76
N ALA A 733 -23.94 -5.09 -2.79
CA ALA A 733 -23.85 -4.62 -4.18
C ALA A 733 -24.58 -3.28 -4.42
N GLN A 734 -25.75 -3.08 -3.79
CA GLN A 734 -26.45 -1.79 -3.81
C GLN A 734 -25.62 -0.68 -3.16
N GLN A 735 -25.02 -0.94 -1.99
CA GLN A 735 -24.22 0.06 -1.28
C GLN A 735 -22.92 0.40 -2.03
N LEU A 736 -22.29 -0.59 -2.66
CA LEU A 736 -21.13 -0.39 -3.52
C LEU A 736 -21.46 0.55 -4.70
N GLU A 737 -22.62 0.35 -5.34
CA GLU A 737 -23.07 1.20 -6.44
C GLU A 737 -23.54 2.60 -5.97
N GLU A 738 -24.15 2.73 -4.77
CA GLU A 738 -24.40 4.03 -4.11
C GLU A 738 -23.09 4.82 -3.98
N VAL A 739 -22.02 4.20 -3.46
CA VAL A 739 -20.71 4.85 -3.27
C VAL A 739 -20.00 5.14 -4.59
N ARG A 740 -19.96 4.19 -5.54
CA ARG A 740 -19.41 4.37 -6.91
C ARG A 740 -20.13 5.48 -7.68
N SER A 741 -21.40 5.74 -7.39
CA SER A 741 -22.20 6.86 -7.93
C SER A 741 -21.99 8.19 -7.21
N GLY A 742 -21.03 8.27 -6.28
CA GLY A 742 -20.70 9.51 -5.56
C GLY A 742 -21.63 9.84 -4.40
N LEU A 743 -22.42 8.89 -3.89
CA LEU A 743 -23.27 9.08 -2.70
C LEU A 743 -22.51 8.82 -1.38
N GLY A 744 -21.21 9.09 -1.39
CA GLY A 744 -20.31 8.99 -0.24
C GLY A 744 -20.60 10.02 0.87
N CYS A 745 -19.82 9.96 1.93
CA CYS A 745 -19.96 10.90 3.05
C CYS A 745 -18.66 11.20 3.81
N PHE A 746 -17.72 10.27 3.90
CA PHE A 746 -16.51 10.43 4.71
C PHE A 746 -15.58 11.53 4.17
N HIS A 747 -15.41 11.59 2.85
CA HIS A 747 -14.65 12.66 2.21
C HIS A 747 -15.30 14.04 2.36
N HIS A 748 -16.64 14.12 2.37
CA HIS A 748 -17.33 15.37 2.63
C HIS A 748 -17.22 15.80 4.11
N LEU A 749 -17.32 14.86 5.07
CA LEU A 749 -17.06 15.14 6.48
C LEU A 749 -15.63 15.62 6.73
N SER A 750 -14.64 15.03 6.04
CA SER A 750 -13.24 15.45 6.11
C SER A 750 -13.07 16.89 5.59
N ALA A 751 -13.66 17.23 4.44
CA ALA A 751 -13.60 18.60 3.92
C ALA A 751 -14.30 19.63 4.83
N LEU A 752 -15.43 19.26 5.45
CA LEU A 752 -16.11 20.11 6.46
C LEU A 752 -15.23 20.35 7.69
N ARG A 753 -14.43 19.36 8.09
CA ARG A 753 -13.46 19.46 9.19
C ARG A 753 -12.31 20.41 8.85
N GLU A 754 -11.71 20.27 7.68
CA GLU A 754 -10.60 21.13 7.24
C GLU A 754 -11.06 22.59 7.07
N ILE A 755 -12.25 22.83 6.51
CA ILE A 755 -12.85 24.17 6.45
C ILE A 755 -13.11 24.74 7.85
N ALA A 756 -13.66 23.96 8.78
CA ALA A 756 -13.87 24.39 10.16
C ALA A 756 -12.56 24.72 10.89
N ALA A 757 -11.50 23.93 10.65
CA ALA A 757 -10.17 24.16 11.19
C ALA A 757 -9.53 25.44 10.61
N ALA A 758 -9.61 25.65 9.29
CA ALA A 758 -9.14 26.86 8.61
C ALA A 758 -9.90 28.12 9.07
N ALA A 759 -11.18 27.99 9.41
CA ALA A 759 -12.00 29.05 10.01
C ALA A 759 -11.73 29.30 11.51
N GLY A 760 -10.95 28.44 12.17
CA GLY A 760 -10.68 28.52 13.62
C GLY A 760 -11.86 28.11 14.50
N ASP A 761 -12.87 27.42 13.97
CA ASP A 761 -14.01 26.94 14.77
C ASP A 761 -13.68 25.61 15.46
N HIS A 762 -13.00 25.73 16.59
CA HIS A 762 -12.68 24.59 17.47
C HIS A 762 -13.90 23.82 17.97
N SER A 763 -15.10 24.42 18.05
CA SER A 763 -16.31 23.72 18.51
C SER A 763 -16.85 22.77 17.44
N SER A 764 -16.76 23.19 16.19
CA SER A 764 -17.15 22.38 15.03
C SER A 764 -16.12 21.31 14.72
N VAL A 765 -14.82 21.62 14.81
CA VAL A 765 -13.75 20.62 14.72
C VAL A 765 -13.93 19.55 15.80
N ALA A 766 -14.09 19.92 17.08
CA ALA A 766 -14.33 18.95 18.15
C ALA A 766 -15.61 18.12 17.95
N THR A 767 -16.64 18.68 17.32
CA THR A 767 -17.86 17.94 16.97
C THR A 767 -17.57 16.88 15.91
N LEU A 768 -16.81 17.22 14.86
CA LEU A 768 -16.44 16.31 13.78
C LEU A 768 -15.41 15.25 14.24
N ASP A 769 -14.43 15.63 15.06
CA ASP A 769 -13.49 14.67 15.69
C ASP A 769 -14.27 13.65 16.57
N THR A 770 -15.29 14.10 17.31
CA THR A 770 -16.17 13.19 18.08
C THR A 770 -16.91 12.19 17.17
N LEU A 771 -17.19 12.53 15.92
CA LEU A 771 -17.73 11.58 14.93
C LEU A 771 -16.66 10.59 14.47
N SER A 772 -15.45 11.06 14.19
CA SER A 772 -14.31 10.23 13.79
C SER A 772 -13.95 9.19 14.86
N GLU A 773 -14.10 9.52 16.14
CA GLU A 773 -13.92 8.59 17.28
C GLU A 773 -14.99 7.48 17.39
N GLN A 774 -16.11 7.55 16.65
CA GLN A 774 -17.13 6.50 16.72
C GLN A 774 -16.70 5.27 15.92
N PRO A 775 -17.12 4.04 16.29
CA PRO A 775 -16.91 2.85 15.47
C PRO A 775 -17.34 3.09 14.02
N ALA A 776 -16.42 2.86 13.09
CA ALA A 776 -16.59 3.17 11.66
C ALA A 776 -16.77 4.66 11.29
N GLY A 777 -16.34 5.58 12.15
CA GLY A 777 -16.28 7.03 11.89
C GLY A 777 -14.96 7.49 11.25
N SER A 778 -13.90 6.71 11.41
CA SER A 778 -12.54 6.94 10.90
C SER A 778 -11.83 5.61 10.61
N PRO A 779 -10.75 5.56 9.82
CA PRO A 779 -9.94 4.35 9.64
C PRO A 779 -9.47 3.73 10.96
N GLU A 780 -9.03 4.54 11.92
CA GLU A 780 -8.51 4.11 13.22
C GLU A 780 -9.59 3.45 14.10
N SER A 781 -10.85 3.82 13.89
CA SER A 781 -12.03 3.27 14.57
C SER A 781 -12.57 1.96 13.97
N LEU A 782 -11.93 1.43 12.91
CA LEU A 782 -12.34 0.18 12.28
C LEU A 782 -11.85 -1.04 13.06
N ASP A 783 -12.67 -2.09 13.07
CA ASP A 783 -12.27 -3.42 13.51
C ASP A 783 -11.50 -4.15 12.40
N ILE A 784 -11.92 -3.94 11.15
CA ILE A 784 -11.27 -4.46 9.95
C ILE A 784 -11.18 -3.33 8.93
N SER A 785 -9.96 -2.93 8.58
CA SER A 785 -9.69 -2.17 7.35
C SER A 785 -9.33 -3.16 6.25
N CYS A 786 -10.01 -3.11 5.10
CA CYS A 786 -9.78 -4.07 4.04
C CYS A 786 -9.78 -3.48 2.63
N GLU A 787 -9.09 -4.20 1.74
CA GLU A 787 -8.84 -3.78 0.36
C GLU A 787 -8.78 -4.99 -0.58
N GLY A 788 -9.69 -5.03 -1.56
CA GLY A 788 -9.77 -6.09 -2.55
C GLY A 788 -9.01 -5.76 -3.84
N CYS A 789 -8.45 -6.78 -4.49
CA CYS A 789 -7.97 -6.69 -5.86
C CYS A 789 -9.14 -6.92 -6.84
N GLU A 790 -9.52 -5.89 -7.61
CA GLU A 790 -10.63 -5.95 -8.58
C GLU A 790 -10.36 -6.84 -9.82
N THR A 791 -9.14 -7.39 -9.99
CA THR A 791 -8.76 -8.16 -11.19
C THR A 791 -8.71 -9.66 -10.94
N HIS A 792 -9.80 -10.37 -11.26
CA HIS A 792 -9.98 -11.81 -10.98
C HIS A 792 -9.04 -12.77 -11.73
N ASP A 793 -8.41 -12.34 -12.84
CA ASP A 793 -7.38 -13.13 -13.55
C ASP A 793 -5.96 -12.92 -12.97
N CYS A 794 -5.78 -12.10 -11.94
CA CYS A 794 -4.46 -11.69 -11.45
C CYS A 794 -4.37 -11.90 -9.94
N LEU A 795 -3.52 -12.82 -9.49
CA LEU A 795 -3.37 -13.22 -8.09
C LEU A 795 -2.58 -12.21 -7.22
N SER A 796 -2.65 -10.92 -7.54
CA SER A 796 -1.99 -9.88 -6.74
C SER A 796 -2.78 -9.67 -5.46
N VAL A 797 -2.15 -9.87 -4.30
CA VAL A 797 -2.80 -9.72 -2.99
C VAL A 797 -2.29 -8.47 -2.33
N ALA A 798 -3.17 -7.50 -2.05
CA ALA A 798 -2.82 -6.35 -1.23
C ALA A 798 -2.47 -6.80 0.20
N VAL A 799 -1.58 -6.06 0.85
CA VAL A 799 -1.26 -6.18 2.27
C VAL A 799 -1.66 -4.87 2.92
N VAL A 800 -2.61 -4.95 3.86
CA VAL A 800 -3.14 -3.80 4.59
C VAL A 800 -2.59 -3.84 6.01
N VAL A 801 -1.93 -2.77 6.44
CA VAL A 801 -1.49 -2.60 7.82
C VAL A 801 -2.69 -2.21 8.69
N PRO A 802 -2.87 -2.74 9.92
CA PRO A 802 -4.02 -2.40 10.74
C PRO A 802 -3.93 -0.94 11.24
N PRO A 803 -4.95 -0.09 10.99
CA PRO A 803 -4.89 1.34 11.30
C PRO A 803 -4.90 1.65 12.81
N SER A 804 -5.28 0.70 13.67
CA SER A 804 -5.15 0.82 15.12
C SER A 804 -4.73 -0.50 15.77
N VAL A 805 -4.16 -0.42 16.98
CA VAL A 805 -3.60 -1.59 17.71
C VAL A 805 -4.60 -2.74 17.87
N SER A 806 -5.89 -2.44 18.05
CA SER A 806 -6.98 -3.41 18.25
C SER A 806 -7.73 -3.79 16.96
N SER A 807 -7.21 -3.43 15.79
CA SER A 807 -7.83 -3.71 14.49
C SER A 807 -7.11 -4.81 13.71
N TYR A 808 -7.74 -5.24 12.63
CA TYR A 808 -7.13 -6.04 11.58
C TYR A 808 -6.97 -5.23 10.30
N GLY A 809 -5.88 -5.46 9.59
CA GLY A 809 -5.74 -5.09 8.18
C GLY A 809 -5.92 -6.35 7.33
N VAL A 810 -6.82 -6.34 6.35
CA VAL A 810 -7.08 -7.51 5.50
C VAL A 810 -7.12 -7.14 4.01
N GLY A 811 -6.08 -7.51 3.27
CA GLY A 811 -6.10 -7.43 1.80
C GLY A 811 -6.49 -8.76 1.18
N TYR A 812 -7.17 -8.78 0.04
CA TYR A 812 -7.64 -10.03 -0.58
C TYR A 812 -7.70 -10.03 -2.10
N VAL A 813 -7.69 -11.23 -2.68
CA VAL A 813 -8.09 -11.48 -4.07
C VAL A 813 -8.95 -12.74 -4.15
N LEU A 814 -9.98 -12.66 -4.98
CA LEU A 814 -10.83 -13.78 -5.36
C LEU A 814 -10.56 -14.06 -6.84
N ALA A 815 -9.87 -15.15 -7.13
CA ALA A 815 -9.51 -15.59 -8.47
C ALA A 815 -10.22 -16.91 -8.81
N LYS A 816 -10.22 -17.29 -10.09
CA LYS A 816 -11.08 -18.34 -10.66
C LYS A 816 -11.25 -19.61 -9.80
N SER A 817 -10.16 -20.17 -9.29
CA SER A 817 -10.12 -21.40 -8.48
C SER A 817 -9.54 -21.23 -7.06
N ARG A 818 -9.33 -19.99 -6.59
CA ARG A 818 -8.73 -19.74 -5.26
C ARG A 818 -9.06 -18.36 -4.69
N ALA A 819 -9.23 -18.33 -3.38
CA ALA A 819 -9.31 -17.12 -2.59
C ALA A 819 -8.05 -16.97 -1.71
N LEU A 820 -7.44 -15.78 -1.71
CA LEU A 820 -6.29 -15.44 -0.87
C LEU A 820 -6.62 -14.22 -0.03
N PHE A 821 -6.38 -14.29 1.28
CA PHE A 821 -6.54 -13.19 2.22
C PHE A 821 -5.26 -12.98 3.02
N SER A 822 -4.61 -11.84 2.85
CA SER A 822 -3.50 -11.38 3.69
C SER A 822 -4.08 -10.71 4.94
N VAL A 823 -3.90 -11.32 6.10
CA VAL A 823 -4.41 -10.84 7.39
C VAL A 823 -3.25 -10.32 8.24
N CYS A 824 -3.37 -9.09 8.73
CA CYS A 824 -2.40 -8.44 9.61
C CYS A 824 -3.04 -8.02 10.95
N SER A 825 -2.25 -8.01 12.02
CA SER A 825 -2.62 -7.58 13.38
C SER A 825 -1.38 -7.18 14.18
N TRP A 826 -1.52 -6.36 15.23
CA TRP A 826 -0.41 -5.94 16.09
C TRP A 826 -0.19 -6.88 17.28
N LYS A 827 1.03 -7.42 17.46
CA LYS A 827 1.38 -8.37 18.55
C LYS A 827 1.25 -7.77 19.95
N SER A 828 1.44 -6.45 20.04
CA SER A 828 1.19 -5.65 21.26
C SER A 828 -0.27 -5.67 21.73
N CYS A 829 -1.22 -6.11 20.90
CA CYS A 829 -2.62 -6.21 21.28
C CYS A 829 -3.02 -7.67 21.58
N PRO A 830 -3.30 -8.03 22.86
CA PRO A 830 -3.63 -9.41 23.22
C PRO A 830 -5.02 -9.86 22.74
N SER A 831 -5.88 -8.93 22.28
CA SER A 831 -7.21 -9.27 21.77
C SER A 831 -7.23 -9.59 20.27
N THR A 832 -6.21 -9.24 19.50
CA THR A 832 -6.14 -9.52 18.06
C THR A 832 -5.01 -10.49 17.74
N CYS A 833 -5.27 -11.42 16.82
CA CYS A 833 -4.27 -12.36 16.33
C CYS A 833 -4.59 -12.73 14.87
N ALA A 834 -3.65 -12.45 13.97
CA ALA A 834 -3.76 -12.72 12.54
C ALA A 834 -3.93 -14.22 12.24
N GLU A 835 -3.14 -15.09 12.88
CA GLU A 835 -3.19 -16.55 12.68
C GLU A 835 -4.56 -17.13 13.08
N ASN A 836 -5.07 -16.76 14.27
CA ASN A 836 -6.38 -17.19 14.76
C ASN A 836 -7.53 -16.66 13.87
N PHE A 837 -7.38 -15.45 13.32
CA PHE A 837 -8.35 -14.89 12.39
C PHE A 837 -8.31 -15.60 11.03
N SER A 838 -7.13 -15.85 10.46
CA SER A 838 -6.94 -16.64 9.24
C SER A 838 -7.53 -18.04 9.36
N TRP A 839 -7.29 -18.75 10.47
CA TRP A 839 -7.85 -20.09 10.71
C TRP A 839 -9.39 -20.05 10.84
N SER A 840 -9.91 -19.05 11.55
CA SER A 840 -11.36 -18.83 11.68
C SER A 840 -12.00 -18.46 10.36
N LEU A 841 -11.31 -17.67 9.51
CA LEU A 841 -11.72 -17.27 8.17
C LEU A 841 -11.78 -18.46 7.23
N HIS A 842 -10.74 -19.30 7.20
CA HIS A 842 -10.72 -20.54 6.42
C HIS A 842 -11.92 -21.43 6.79
N THR A 843 -12.20 -21.60 8.08
CA THR A 843 -13.36 -22.36 8.56
C THR A 843 -14.70 -21.73 8.12
N CYS A 844 -14.81 -20.40 8.08
CA CYS A 844 -16.00 -19.70 7.60
C CYS A 844 -16.15 -19.78 6.07
N LEU A 845 -15.05 -19.80 5.32
CA LEU A 845 -15.04 -20.00 3.87
C LEU A 845 -15.50 -21.42 3.51
N GLU A 846 -15.09 -22.46 4.24
CA GLU A 846 -15.64 -23.81 4.07
C GLU A 846 -17.16 -23.86 4.32
N GLN A 847 -17.66 -23.14 5.33
CA GLN A 847 -19.09 -23.09 5.65
C GLN A 847 -19.88 -22.37 4.55
N LEU A 848 -19.35 -21.27 4.03
CA LEU A 848 -19.88 -20.55 2.88
C LEU A 848 -19.89 -21.41 1.61
N GLN A 849 -18.79 -22.12 1.33
CA GLN A 849 -18.69 -23.06 0.23
C GLN A 849 -19.82 -24.10 0.31
N LYS A 850 -19.92 -24.81 1.45
CA LYS A 850 -20.96 -25.82 1.70
C LYS A 850 -22.38 -25.25 1.54
N LEU A 851 -22.63 -24.02 2.00
CA LEU A 851 -23.92 -23.32 1.84
C LEU A 851 -24.26 -23.03 0.36
N LEU A 852 -23.26 -22.74 -0.46
CA LEU A 852 -23.46 -22.46 -1.89
C LEU A 852 -23.67 -23.75 -2.69
N TYR A 853 -22.87 -24.81 -2.51
CA TYR A 853 -23.07 -26.06 -3.28
C TYR A 853 -24.36 -26.82 -2.92
N GLN A 854 -24.93 -26.61 -1.72
CA GLN A 854 -26.23 -27.18 -1.38
C GLN A 854 -27.34 -26.56 -2.24
N SER A 855 -28.09 -27.43 -2.95
CA SER A 855 -29.15 -27.09 -3.90
C SER A 855 -30.36 -26.45 -3.23
#